data_AF-A0A5J4UC06-F1
#
_entry.id   AF-A0A5J4UC06-F1
#
_cell.length_a   1.000
_cell.length_b   1.000
_cell.length_c   1.000
_cell.angle_alpha   90.00
_cell.angle_beta   90.00
_cell.angle_gamma   90.00
#
_symmetry.space_group_name_H-M   'P 1'
#
loop_
_entity.id
_entity.type
_entity.pdbx_description
1 polymer ?
#
loop_
_entity_poly.entity_id
_entity_poly.type
_entity_poly.pdbx_seq_one_letter_code
_entity_poly.pdbx_strand_id
1 'polypeptide(L)'
;TIDDCKFTGSTSTDSGNFAFINTAAETTITNSEFIGGLFGIYGAIAQTGDKLFVDKCTFTGIAGQDQTGPFIRLYTFDSNTISSNVFKDVAFPADVVANHGVILIDTVYDTTYLQFNLFTDITNAAAVSIISGDYSVSILSNEFRNNEGGQSEAGVISIISDDPSGELTVKNNVFENNKGQIAGAIFSHTKSSQNNYPTFVIQNNFFSSNIFTFIQDVDKANDILIKSEYTSGSTINSNIRRIIREGDAKNLQGSEIKEISGAYTNAIPYTSSENVHVRNNGYDPIHAPSTEKQIGSFDYPLKTIDYAVNLKSNNGDLNVVLYRQQYTITNPLLILDNTVTIGDEVLCSSPYYTSGKSTIISSSSSFDSNHAFIIRGGSLILNQINIDISSSANPFDLILLSGAGSFEANNADTIRINAVDSKLIQSIQIFKSFKLQNINSLTSSQSSPSSLIDIKLNTESTFEISNTAVNVQNNIRLASIKVEGKPALFSFNRVSFQSVGTDTIIAKAVQILGAKFNPVELFNFCTVPNITHPLIQLSGEEYPGQYDGALLKLQWDKNLDQFDTLPSILQYESVSTKRTYIGARHVLQLNVAAQVIVNSNGHLTLRGITFIQQATGSSVVQVNSASAHLILEDVGFYVASRGLIETELGNLENSQDRKDYSKLKNKDSKINFDYFLRSLEKTKSSQALSNPFVKVGSGYSITLQSIKFGDWIVIEDIPLIDISGPVQYASIENIDV
;
A
#
# COMPACT_ATOMS: atom_id res chain seq x y z
N THR A 1 -6.82 -21.59 3.31
CA THR A 1 -6.71 -20.12 3.28
C THR A 1 -7.97 -19.51 3.84
N ILE A 2 -7.83 -18.53 4.73
CA ILE A 2 -8.89 -17.70 5.31
C ILE A 2 -8.54 -16.26 4.95
N ASP A 3 -9.46 -15.54 4.30
CA ASP A 3 -9.22 -14.17 3.86
C ASP A 3 -10.47 -13.33 4.09
N ASP A 4 -10.29 -12.08 4.52
CA ASP A 4 -11.35 -11.09 4.73
C ASP A 4 -12.51 -11.57 5.62
N CYS A 5 -12.20 -12.35 6.65
CA CYS A 5 -13.18 -12.90 7.59
C CYS A 5 -13.25 -12.07 8.88
N LYS A 6 -14.43 -12.01 9.51
CA LYS A 6 -14.64 -11.39 10.83
C LYS A 6 -15.11 -12.44 11.83
N PHE A 7 -14.31 -12.66 12.87
CA PHE A 7 -14.58 -13.54 13.99
C PHE A 7 -14.90 -12.71 15.24
N THR A 8 -16.02 -12.98 15.90
CA THR A 8 -16.43 -12.25 17.10
C THR A 8 -16.76 -13.25 18.20
N GLY A 9 -16.05 -13.13 19.32
CA GLY A 9 -16.14 -14.05 20.45
C GLY A 9 -17.29 -13.71 21.39
N SER A 10 -17.74 -14.71 22.14
CA SER A 10 -18.69 -14.52 23.24
C SER A 10 -18.01 -13.85 24.44
N THR A 11 -18.74 -12.99 25.15
CA THR A 11 -18.36 -12.46 26.48
C THR A 11 -18.88 -13.34 27.63
N SER A 12 -19.51 -14.49 27.32
CA SER A 12 -20.07 -15.39 28.33
C SER A 12 -18.98 -16.10 29.12
N THR A 13 -19.11 -16.12 30.45
CA THR A 13 -18.17 -16.69 31.43
C THR A 13 -18.06 -18.23 31.43
N ASP A 14 -18.74 -18.95 30.53
CA ASP A 14 -18.61 -20.41 30.44
C ASP A 14 -17.25 -20.77 29.82
N SER A 15 -16.31 -21.06 30.70
CA SER A 15 -14.87 -21.27 30.50
C SER A 15 -14.52 -22.59 29.80
N GLY A 16 -15.13 -22.88 28.66
CA GLY A 16 -14.68 -23.95 27.78
C GLY A 16 -13.41 -23.53 27.04
N ASN A 17 -12.45 -24.45 26.87
CA ASN A 17 -11.32 -24.20 25.98
C ASN A 17 -11.83 -23.99 24.54
N PHE A 18 -11.66 -22.79 24.00
CA PHE A 18 -12.21 -22.38 22.71
C PHE A 18 -11.12 -21.74 21.84
N ALA A 19 -11.17 -22.01 20.54
CA ALA A 19 -10.38 -21.31 19.52
C ALA A 19 -11.30 -21.03 18.33
N PHE A 20 -11.13 -19.88 17.66
CA PHE A 20 -11.81 -19.66 16.38
C PHE A 20 -11.25 -20.60 15.31
N ILE A 21 -9.93 -20.76 15.33
CA ILE A 21 -9.20 -21.56 14.37
C ILE A 21 -8.26 -22.47 15.14
N ASN A 22 -8.47 -23.78 15.00
CA ASN A 22 -7.53 -24.80 15.47
C ASN A 22 -7.10 -25.61 14.24
N THR A 23 -5.81 -25.60 13.93
CA THR A 23 -5.29 -26.21 12.71
C THR A 23 -3.96 -26.93 12.95
N ALA A 24 -3.72 -27.94 12.12
CA ALA A 24 -2.47 -28.69 12.06
C ALA A 24 -1.90 -28.72 10.63
N ALA A 25 -2.57 -28.10 9.66
CA ALA A 25 -2.14 -28.03 8.27
C ALA A 25 -1.55 -26.66 7.95
N GLU A 26 -0.85 -26.55 6.83
CA GLU A 26 -0.39 -25.26 6.31
C GLU A 26 -1.58 -24.30 6.17
N THR A 27 -1.53 -23.20 6.92
CA THR A 27 -2.67 -22.30 7.06
C THR A 27 -2.24 -20.86 6.79
N THR A 28 -2.89 -20.25 5.80
CA THR A 28 -2.76 -18.83 5.46
C THR A 28 -4.01 -18.08 5.91
N ILE A 29 -3.83 -17.04 6.72
CA ILE A 29 -4.89 -16.15 7.21
C ILE A 29 -4.52 -14.72 6.85
N THR A 30 -5.36 -14.04 6.08
CA THR A 30 -5.10 -12.67 5.63
C THR A 30 -6.29 -11.74 5.83
N ASN A 31 -6.01 -10.44 6.02
CA ASN A 31 -7.01 -9.36 6.02
C ASN A 31 -8.22 -9.58 6.97
N SER A 32 -8.07 -10.38 8.02
CA SER A 32 -9.17 -10.84 8.86
C SER A 32 -9.21 -10.12 10.22
N GLU A 33 -10.38 -10.08 10.86
CA GLU A 33 -10.60 -9.42 12.14
C GLU A 33 -11.02 -10.43 13.21
N PHE A 34 -10.39 -10.38 14.38
CA PHE A 34 -10.69 -11.20 15.55
C PHE A 34 -11.02 -10.27 16.71
N ILE A 35 -12.27 -10.32 17.19
CA ILE A 35 -12.77 -9.42 18.23
C ILE A 35 -13.21 -10.22 19.45
N GLY A 36 -12.46 -10.06 20.54
CA GLY A 36 -12.74 -10.67 21.83
C GLY A 36 -12.75 -12.20 21.83
N GLY A 37 -12.85 -12.76 23.03
CA GLY A 37 -13.03 -14.19 23.27
C GLY A 37 -12.36 -14.64 24.56
N LEU A 38 -12.95 -15.66 25.18
CA LEU A 38 -12.35 -16.39 26.31
C LEU A 38 -11.76 -17.69 25.76
N PHE A 39 -10.49 -17.67 25.38
CA PHE A 39 -9.84 -18.75 24.63
C PHE A 39 -9.26 -19.88 25.50
N GLY A 40 -9.19 -19.69 26.82
CA GLY A 40 -8.55 -20.65 27.73
C GLY A 40 -7.10 -20.92 27.31
N ILE A 41 -6.77 -22.19 27.08
CA ILE A 41 -5.40 -22.59 26.72
C ILE A 41 -5.08 -22.52 25.22
N TYR A 42 -6.05 -22.53 24.30
CA TYR A 42 -5.73 -22.69 22.87
C TYR A 42 -5.39 -21.36 22.16
N GLY A 43 -6.10 -20.29 22.50
CA GLY A 43 -5.99 -18.99 21.84
C GLY A 43 -6.97 -18.79 20.68
N ALA A 44 -7.07 -17.58 20.14
CA ALA A 44 -7.93 -17.30 18.97
C ALA A 44 -7.55 -18.16 17.76
N ILE A 45 -6.24 -18.30 17.54
CA ILE A 45 -5.61 -19.21 16.59
C ILE A 45 -4.69 -20.14 17.37
N ALA A 46 -4.95 -21.45 17.27
CA ALA A 46 -4.06 -22.49 17.77
C ALA A 46 -3.49 -23.26 16.58
N GLN A 47 -2.17 -23.23 16.41
CA GLN A 47 -1.47 -24.01 15.38
C GLN A 47 -0.67 -25.14 16.03
N THR A 48 -0.96 -26.39 15.64
CA THR A 48 -0.34 -27.59 16.23
C THR A 48 0.42 -28.47 15.24
N GLY A 49 0.57 -28.04 13.99
CA GLY A 49 1.17 -28.86 12.93
C GLY A 49 2.07 -28.04 12.03
N ASP A 50 1.73 -27.91 10.75
CA ASP A 50 2.62 -27.32 9.75
C ASP A 50 2.78 -25.78 9.88
N LYS A 51 3.25 -25.11 8.82
CA LYS A 51 3.45 -23.65 8.75
C LYS A 51 2.18 -22.83 8.93
N LEU A 52 2.28 -21.75 9.69
CA LEU A 52 1.26 -20.71 9.80
C LEU A 52 1.73 -19.39 9.18
N PHE A 53 0.89 -18.81 8.31
CA PHE A 53 1.06 -17.46 7.78
C PHE A 53 -0.15 -16.60 8.20
N VAL A 54 0.09 -15.55 8.99
CA VAL A 54 -0.94 -14.58 9.42
C VAL A 54 -0.50 -13.18 9.01
N ASP A 55 -1.22 -12.54 8.10
CA ASP A 55 -0.86 -11.21 7.58
C ASP A 55 -2.04 -10.23 7.56
N LYS A 56 -1.80 -8.97 7.94
CA LYS A 56 -2.81 -7.89 7.91
C LYS A 56 -4.10 -8.18 8.69
N CYS A 57 -4.00 -8.96 9.74
CA CYS A 57 -5.13 -9.23 10.62
C CYS A 57 -5.18 -8.23 11.77
N THR A 58 -6.38 -7.98 12.30
CA THR A 58 -6.58 -7.16 13.51
C THR A 58 -7.15 -8.03 14.61
N PHE A 59 -6.47 -8.07 15.75
CA PHE A 59 -6.88 -8.74 16.97
C PHE A 59 -7.19 -7.69 18.02
N THR A 60 -8.47 -7.58 18.40
CA THR A 60 -8.95 -6.62 19.39
C THR A 60 -9.44 -7.38 20.61
N GLY A 61 -8.92 -7.04 21.79
CA GLY A 61 -9.31 -7.69 23.04
C GLY A 61 -10.65 -7.23 23.58
N ILE A 62 -11.01 -7.75 24.76
CA ILE A 62 -12.18 -7.27 25.51
C ILE A 62 -11.70 -6.24 26.54
N ALA A 63 -11.86 -4.96 26.24
CA ALA A 63 -11.46 -3.89 27.15
C ALA A 63 -12.23 -3.97 28.49
N GLY A 64 -11.50 -4.02 29.60
CA GLY A 64 -12.08 -4.03 30.95
C GLY A 64 -12.75 -5.33 31.38
N GLN A 65 -12.60 -6.43 30.62
CA GLN A 65 -12.96 -7.79 31.05
C GLN A 65 -11.74 -8.70 30.97
N ASP A 66 -11.80 -9.83 31.67
CA ASP A 66 -10.72 -10.80 31.77
C ASP A 66 -10.59 -11.65 30.49
N GLN A 67 -9.86 -11.18 29.48
CA GLN A 67 -9.49 -12.06 28.36
C GLN A 67 -8.66 -13.24 28.90
N THR A 68 -9.11 -14.45 28.62
CA THR A 68 -8.37 -15.68 28.98
C THR A 68 -7.69 -16.24 27.73
N GLY A 69 -6.38 -16.48 27.79
CA GLY A 69 -5.62 -17.10 26.70
C GLY A 69 -5.12 -16.14 25.60
N PRO A 70 -4.10 -16.56 24.83
CA PRO A 70 -3.46 -15.73 23.81
C PRO A 70 -4.37 -15.48 22.59
N PHE A 71 -4.00 -14.56 21.70
CA PHE A 71 -4.60 -14.55 20.37
C PHE A 71 -3.99 -15.62 19.47
N ILE A 72 -2.67 -15.82 19.56
CA ILE A 72 -2.00 -16.85 18.77
C ILE A 72 -1.19 -17.73 19.70
N ARG A 73 -1.44 -19.04 19.66
CA ARG A 73 -0.58 -20.04 20.31
C ARG A 73 0.03 -20.97 19.28
N LEU A 74 1.36 -21.09 19.35
CA LEU A 74 2.14 -21.90 18.43
C LEU A 74 2.68 -23.14 19.14
N TYR A 75 2.21 -24.30 18.70
CA TYR A 75 2.62 -25.64 19.09
C TYR A 75 3.18 -26.41 17.89
N THR A 76 4.10 -25.80 17.16
CA THR A 76 4.54 -26.29 15.84
C THR A 76 6.05 -26.43 15.79
N PHE A 77 6.52 -27.34 14.95
CA PHE A 77 7.93 -27.53 14.67
C PHE A 77 8.40 -26.83 13.39
N ASP A 78 7.47 -26.25 12.63
CA ASP A 78 7.71 -25.58 11.36
C ASP A 78 7.88 -24.06 11.50
N SER A 79 8.40 -23.44 10.44
CA SER A 79 8.50 -21.98 10.32
C SER A 79 7.13 -21.31 10.22
N ASN A 80 6.95 -20.23 10.99
CA ASN A 80 5.73 -19.43 10.99
C ASN A 80 6.06 -17.97 10.66
N THR A 81 5.13 -17.30 9.99
CA THR A 81 5.25 -15.87 9.68
C THR A 81 4.00 -15.15 10.14
N ILE A 82 4.17 -14.26 11.12
CA ILE A 82 3.11 -13.39 11.64
C ILE A 82 3.54 -11.97 11.29
N SER A 83 2.90 -11.39 10.27
CA SER A 83 3.34 -10.16 9.64
C SER A 83 2.25 -9.09 9.64
N SER A 84 2.60 -7.83 9.89
CA SER A 84 1.71 -6.69 9.62
C SER A 84 0.35 -6.76 10.30
N ASN A 85 0.28 -7.40 11.47
CA ASN A 85 -0.95 -7.51 12.25
C ASN A 85 -1.03 -6.40 13.30
N VAL A 86 -2.25 -6.12 13.75
CA VAL A 86 -2.52 -5.22 14.88
C VAL A 86 -3.07 -6.04 16.03
N PHE A 87 -2.40 -6.01 17.18
CA PHE A 87 -2.87 -6.55 18.44
C PHE A 87 -3.13 -5.39 19.40
N LYS A 88 -4.39 -5.20 19.82
CA LYS A 88 -4.77 -4.02 20.58
C LYS A 88 -5.86 -4.24 21.62
N ASP A 89 -5.95 -3.29 22.56
CA ASP A 89 -7.06 -3.11 23.49
C ASP A 89 -7.41 -4.39 24.28
N VAL A 90 -6.39 -5.07 24.81
CA VAL A 90 -6.55 -6.35 25.52
C VAL A 90 -6.16 -6.21 26.99
N ALA A 91 -7.00 -6.75 27.88
CA ALA A 91 -6.73 -6.85 29.30
C ALA A 91 -6.86 -8.30 29.76
N PHE A 92 -5.82 -8.81 30.41
CA PHE A 92 -5.81 -10.12 31.04
C PHE A 92 -6.08 -9.98 32.56
N PRO A 93 -6.66 -11.00 33.21
CA PRO A 93 -6.81 -11.01 34.67
C PRO A 93 -5.44 -10.97 35.36
N ALA A 94 -5.29 -10.07 36.34
CA ALA A 94 -4.04 -9.86 37.08
C ALA A 94 -3.57 -11.10 37.87
N ASP A 95 -4.52 -11.92 38.31
CA ASP A 95 -4.31 -13.10 39.17
C ASP A 95 -4.14 -14.41 38.37
N VAL A 96 -4.27 -14.38 37.04
CA VAL A 96 -3.90 -15.51 36.19
C VAL A 96 -2.41 -15.35 35.84
N VAL A 97 -1.63 -15.47 36.90
CA VAL A 97 -0.22 -15.07 37.04
C VAL A 97 0.70 -15.93 36.15
N ALA A 98 1.64 -15.25 35.47
CA ALA A 98 2.95 -15.72 34.96
C ALA A 98 3.14 -16.15 33.48
N ASN A 99 2.18 -16.73 32.74
CA ASN A 99 2.53 -17.40 31.45
C ASN A 99 1.79 -16.94 30.18
N HIS A 100 1.11 -15.79 30.17
CA HIS A 100 0.27 -15.41 29.02
C HIS A 100 0.84 -14.23 28.24
N GLY A 101 1.30 -14.52 27.03
CA GLY A 101 1.55 -13.52 26.00
C GLY A 101 0.31 -13.31 25.13
N VAL A 102 0.22 -12.17 24.45
CA VAL A 102 -0.72 -12.00 23.33
C VAL A 102 -0.42 -13.01 22.22
N ILE A 103 0.87 -13.25 21.96
CA ILE A 103 1.38 -14.40 21.22
C ILE A 103 2.15 -15.29 22.20
N LEU A 104 1.83 -16.57 22.20
CA LEU A 104 2.47 -17.57 23.05
C LEU A 104 3.17 -18.63 22.18
N ILE A 105 4.46 -18.84 22.45
CA ILE A 105 5.32 -19.75 21.70
C ILE A 105 5.75 -20.89 22.62
N ASP A 106 5.16 -22.07 22.41
CA ASP A 106 5.29 -23.25 23.28
C ASP A 106 6.45 -24.16 22.90
N THR A 107 6.65 -24.38 21.60
CA THR A 107 7.69 -25.24 21.02
C THR A 107 8.05 -24.73 19.64
N VAL A 108 9.33 -24.74 19.27
CA VAL A 108 9.81 -24.32 17.94
C VAL A 108 11.12 -25.04 17.58
N TYR A 109 11.21 -25.64 16.39
CA TYR A 109 12.48 -26.10 15.80
C TYR A 109 12.97 -25.12 14.71
N ASP A 110 12.06 -24.67 13.84
CA ASP A 110 12.34 -23.72 12.76
C ASP A 110 11.94 -22.28 13.12
N THR A 111 12.60 -21.28 12.54
CA THR A 111 12.39 -19.87 12.93
C THR A 111 10.95 -19.39 12.74
N THR A 112 10.38 -18.81 13.80
CA THR A 112 9.16 -18.00 13.75
C THR A 112 9.51 -16.53 13.53
N TYR A 113 8.97 -15.94 12.48
CA TYR A 113 9.15 -14.55 12.09
C TYR A 113 7.96 -13.71 12.53
N LEU A 114 8.19 -12.77 13.44
CA LEU A 114 7.25 -11.70 13.79
C LEU A 114 7.76 -10.42 13.13
N GLN A 115 7.07 -9.90 12.13
CA GLN A 115 7.53 -8.71 11.41
C GLN A 115 6.46 -7.67 11.15
N PHE A 116 6.81 -6.39 11.25
CA PHE A 116 5.88 -5.28 10.97
C PHE A 116 4.58 -5.27 11.80
N ASN A 117 4.49 -6.00 12.91
CA ASN A 117 3.29 -6.00 13.73
C ASN A 117 3.25 -4.78 14.66
N LEU A 118 2.04 -4.37 15.02
CA LEU A 118 1.79 -3.40 16.08
C LEU A 118 1.14 -4.09 17.27
N PHE A 119 1.76 -3.93 18.44
CA PHE A 119 1.22 -4.35 19.74
C PHE A 119 1.01 -3.10 20.60
N THR A 120 -0.24 -2.78 20.91
CA THR A 120 -0.57 -1.56 21.64
C THR A 120 -1.62 -1.79 22.72
N ASP A 121 -1.46 -1.12 23.86
CA ASP A 121 -2.48 -1.07 24.92
C ASP A 121 -2.84 -2.48 25.44
N ILE A 122 -1.83 -3.34 25.57
CA ILE A 122 -1.91 -4.65 26.24
C ILE A 122 -1.79 -4.45 27.74
N THR A 123 -2.67 -5.05 28.54
CA THR A 123 -2.65 -4.95 30.02
C THR A 123 -2.58 -6.34 30.66
N ASN A 124 -1.72 -6.47 31.67
CA ASN A 124 -1.43 -7.68 32.46
C ASN A 124 -0.87 -8.87 31.65
N ALA A 125 -0.19 -8.61 30.53
CA ALA A 125 0.43 -9.66 29.72
C ALA A 125 1.63 -9.11 28.92
N ALA A 126 2.59 -9.97 28.63
CA ALA A 126 3.62 -9.67 27.65
C ALA A 126 3.00 -9.68 26.23
N ALA A 127 3.56 -8.91 25.29
CA ALA A 127 3.16 -9.00 23.90
C ALA A 127 3.52 -10.37 23.28
N VAL A 128 4.73 -10.84 23.56
CA VAL A 128 5.26 -12.13 23.10
C VAL A 128 5.84 -12.86 24.30
N SER A 129 5.30 -14.06 24.57
CA SER A 129 5.82 -14.95 25.60
C SER A 129 6.37 -16.22 24.97
N ILE A 130 7.63 -16.53 25.30
CA ILE A 130 8.34 -17.72 24.84
C ILE A 130 8.54 -18.63 26.05
N ILE A 131 7.84 -19.76 26.05
CA ILE A 131 7.87 -20.72 27.16
C ILE A 131 8.69 -21.97 26.83
N SER A 132 9.00 -22.17 25.55
CA SER A 132 9.93 -23.23 25.11
C SER A 132 11.35 -22.98 25.61
N GLY A 133 12.06 -24.03 26.02
CA GLY A 133 13.51 -23.97 26.26
C GLY A 133 14.30 -23.84 24.96
N ASP A 134 13.91 -24.59 23.93
CA ASP A 134 14.48 -24.50 22.60
C ASP A 134 13.59 -23.67 21.69
N TYR A 135 14.11 -22.56 21.16
CA TYR A 135 13.33 -21.61 20.37
C TYR A 135 14.17 -20.99 19.26
N SER A 136 13.52 -20.59 18.18
CA SER A 136 14.11 -19.76 17.14
C SER A 136 13.10 -18.70 16.76
N VAL A 137 13.32 -17.46 17.20
CA VAL A 137 12.35 -16.37 17.03
C VAL A 137 13.05 -15.12 16.51
N SER A 138 12.55 -14.59 15.39
CA SER A 138 12.99 -13.34 14.79
C SER A 138 11.89 -12.29 14.86
N ILE A 139 12.12 -11.25 15.65
CA ILE A 139 11.22 -10.12 15.87
C ILE A 139 11.82 -8.90 15.15
N LEU A 140 11.29 -8.56 13.99
CA LEU A 140 11.87 -7.62 13.05
C LEU A 140 10.91 -6.47 12.74
N SER A 141 11.32 -5.22 12.95
CA SER A 141 10.53 -4.04 12.52
C SER A 141 9.10 -3.97 13.08
N ASN A 142 8.86 -4.46 14.29
CA ASN A 142 7.58 -4.33 15.00
C ASN A 142 7.55 -3.07 15.86
N GLU A 143 6.34 -2.63 16.22
CA GLU A 143 6.11 -1.53 17.16
C GLU A 143 5.35 -2.04 18.40
N PHE A 144 5.91 -1.76 19.58
CA PHE A 144 5.37 -2.13 20.89
C PHE A 144 5.15 -0.88 21.72
N ARG A 145 3.89 -0.54 21.98
CA ARG A 145 3.50 0.70 22.63
C ARG A 145 2.55 0.51 23.79
N ASN A 146 2.77 1.26 24.87
CA ASN A 146 1.83 1.33 25.99
C ASN A 146 1.44 -0.05 26.56
N ASN A 147 2.31 -1.06 26.44
CA ASN A 147 2.03 -2.38 26.94
C ASN A 147 2.41 -2.46 28.41
N GLU A 148 1.51 -2.93 29.25
CA GLU A 148 1.69 -3.14 30.68
C GLU A 148 1.63 -4.64 30.96
N GLY A 149 2.80 -5.24 31.17
CA GLY A 149 2.96 -6.67 31.48
C GLY A 149 2.33 -7.09 32.82
N GLY A 150 1.96 -6.13 33.68
CA GLY A 150 1.41 -6.40 35.01
C GLY A 150 2.38 -7.21 35.86
N GLN A 151 2.02 -8.47 36.15
CA GLN A 151 2.88 -9.41 36.87
C GLN A 151 3.90 -10.14 35.98
N SER A 152 3.86 -9.97 34.65
CA SER A 152 4.88 -10.53 33.78
C SER A 152 6.21 -9.80 33.96
N GLU A 153 7.30 -10.56 33.89
CA GLU A 153 8.67 -10.08 34.07
C GLU A 153 9.03 -8.98 33.08
N ALA A 154 8.50 -9.07 31.86
CA ALA A 154 8.65 -8.09 30.80
C ALA A 154 7.30 -7.51 30.35
N GLY A 155 7.30 -6.25 29.94
CA GLY A 155 6.14 -5.62 29.31
C GLY A 155 5.90 -6.09 27.87
N VAL A 156 6.92 -6.64 27.20
CA VAL A 156 6.86 -6.92 25.76
C VAL A 156 7.30 -8.33 25.41
N ILE A 157 8.59 -8.65 25.54
CA ILE A 157 9.13 -9.96 25.19
C ILE A 157 9.59 -10.64 26.48
N SER A 158 8.96 -11.76 26.84
CA SER A 158 9.36 -12.54 28.01
C SER A 158 9.74 -13.97 27.61
N ILE A 159 11.00 -14.34 27.84
CA ILE A 159 11.46 -15.74 27.76
C ILE A 159 11.45 -16.29 29.19
N ILE A 160 10.44 -17.10 29.49
CA ILE A 160 10.16 -17.57 30.86
C ILE A 160 10.59 -19.02 31.10
N SER A 161 11.17 -19.69 30.10
CA SER A 161 11.73 -21.02 30.29
C SER A 161 12.88 -21.00 31.31
N ASP A 162 12.90 -21.97 32.22
CA ASP A 162 13.98 -22.19 33.19
C ASP A 162 15.27 -22.74 32.57
N ASP A 163 15.25 -23.12 31.30
CA ASP A 163 16.43 -23.57 30.58
C ASP A 163 16.43 -23.06 29.12
N PRO A 164 16.57 -21.74 28.90
CA PRO A 164 16.61 -21.19 27.55
C PRO A 164 17.89 -21.65 26.84
N SER A 165 17.74 -22.13 25.60
CA SER A 165 18.84 -22.58 24.73
C SER A 165 18.70 -22.14 23.27
N GLY A 166 17.64 -21.37 22.96
CA GLY A 166 17.30 -20.94 21.61
C GLY A 166 18.01 -19.67 21.11
N GLU A 167 17.63 -19.24 19.91
CA GLU A 167 18.03 -17.98 19.30
C GLU A 167 16.88 -16.97 19.32
N LEU A 168 17.14 -15.77 19.86
CA LEU A 168 16.25 -14.62 19.78
C LEU A 168 16.95 -13.50 18.99
N THR A 169 16.41 -13.18 17.83
CA THR A 169 16.80 -12.01 17.03
C THR A 169 15.74 -10.92 17.17
N VAL A 170 16.14 -9.73 17.63
CA VAL A 170 15.29 -8.54 17.81
C VAL A 170 15.96 -7.36 17.11
N LYS A 171 15.48 -6.99 15.92
CA LYS A 171 16.08 -5.91 15.12
C LYS A 171 15.09 -4.87 14.61
N ASN A 172 15.51 -3.61 14.61
CA ASN A 172 14.78 -2.49 14.02
C ASN A 172 13.37 -2.28 14.60
N ASN A 173 13.09 -2.74 15.83
CA ASN A 173 11.80 -2.56 16.48
C ASN A 173 11.72 -1.24 17.26
N VAL A 174 10.50 -0.79 17.52
CA VAL A 174 10.19 0.37 18.36
C VAL A 174 9.56 -0.11 19.67
N PHE A 175 10.19 0.18 20.81
CA PHE A 175 9.70 -0.10 22.16
C PHE A 175 9.44 1.22 22.88
N GLU A 176 8.18 1.64 22.98
CA GLU A 176 7.80 2.90 23.61
C GLU A 176 6.79 2.71 24.75
N ASN A 177 7.10 3.29 25.92
CA ASN A 177 6.21 3.34 27.07
C ASN A 177 5.68 1.96 27.52
N ASN A 178 6.53 0.94 27.45
CA ASN A 178 6.19 -0.40 27.94
C ASN A 178 6.59 -0.57 29.40
N LYS A 179 5.82 -1.36 30.14
CA LYS A 179 6.02 -1.61 31.56
C LYS A 179 6.04 -3.11 31.82
N GLY A 180 7.05 -3.60 32.51
CA GLY A 180 7.06 -4.97 33.05
C GLY A 180 7.43 -4.97 34.52
N GLN A 181 7.41 -6.14 35.14
CA GLN A 181 7.72 -6.27 36.56
C GLN A 181 9.20 -5.92 36.80
N ILE A 182 10.12 -6.55 36.08
CA ILE A 182 11.58 -6.40 36.28
C ILE A 182 12.34 -5.91 35.03
N ALA A 183 11.75 -6.07 33.85
CA ALA A 183 12.21 -5.46 32.60
C ALA A 183 11.06 -4.68 31.96
N GLY A 184 11.27 -3.44 31.53
CA GLY A 184 10.19 -2.72 30.83
C GLY A 184 9.86 -3.30 29.46
N ALA A 185 10.85 -3.81 28.72
CA ALA A 185 10.65 -4.34 27.37
C ALA A 185 11.00 -5.83 27.22
N ILE A 186 12.27 -6.22 27.42
CA ILE A 186 12.78 -7.56 27.09
C ILE A 186 13.35 -8.24 28.33
N PHE A 187 12.87 -9.46 28.61
CA PHE A 187 13.35 -10.29 29.70
C PHE A 187 13.73 -11.70 29.22
N SER A 188 14.80 -12.25 29.79
CA SER A 188 15.12 -13.67 29.71
C SER A 188 15.54 -14.22 31.07
N HIS A 189 14.95 -15.36 31.44
CA HIS A 189 15.17 -16.03 32.73
C HIS A 189 16.57 -16.66 32.86
N THR A 190 16.95 -17.04 34.08
CA THR A 190 18.23 -17.70 34.34
C THR A 190 18.24 -19.12 33.77
N LYS A 191 19.40 -19.52 33.24
CA LYS A 191 19.61 -20.88 32.76
C LYS A 191 19.97 -21.82 33.91
N SER A 192 19.16 -22.86 34.08
CA SER A 192 19.35 -23.89 35.11
C SER A 192 20.47 -24.91 34.80
N SER A 193 20.81 -25.12 33.53
CA SER A 193 21.78 -26.12 33.07
C SER A 193 23.07 -25.52 32.47
N GLN A 194 24.20 -26.24 32.56
CA GLN A 194 25.53 -25.73 32.17
C GLN A 194 25.92 -25.91 30.69
N ASN A 195 24.98 -26.24 29.78
CA ASN A 195 25.29 -26.44 28.36
C ASN A 195 24.21 -25.82 27.45
N ASN A 196 24.57 -25.45 26.22
CA ASN A 196 23.68 -24.85 25.20
C ASN A 196 23.06 -23.51 25.64
N TYR A 197 23.89 -22.48 25.79
CA TYR A 197 23.44 -21.13 26.10
C TYR A 197 22.60 -20.53 24.97
N PRO A 198 21.63 -19.66 25.28
CA PRO A 198 20.86 -18.95 24.26
C PRO A 198 21.74 -17.96 23.51
N THR A 199 21.32 -17.62 22.29
CA THR A 199 21.95 -16.58 21.47
C THR A 199 21.00 -15.40 21.34
N PHE A 200 21.50 -14.19 21.62
CA PHE A 200 20.72 -12.95 21.55
C PHE A 200 21.30 -12.01 20.50
N VAL A 201 20.50 -11.59 19.54
CA VAL A 201 20.86 -10.56 18.55
C VAL A 201 19.87 -9.41 18.69
N ILE A 202 20.17 -8.46 19.57
CA ILE A 202 19.31 -7.30 19.89
C ILE A 202 19.98 -6.02 19.39
N GLN A 203 19.65 -5.60 18.17
CA GLN A 203 20.37 -4.53 17.46
C GLN A 203 19.44 -3.52 16.79
N ASN A 204 19.90 -2.28 16.69
CA ASN A 204 19.23 -1.20 15.93
C ASN A 204 17.77 -0.95 16.34
N ASN A 205 17.37 -1.31 17.57
CA ASN A 205 16.04 -1.04 18.08
C ASN A 205 15.98 0.36 18.70
N PHE A 206 14.80 0.97 18.69
CA PHE A 206 14.52 2.23 19.36
C PHE A 206 13.80 1.98 20.69
N PHE A 207 14.36 2.47 21.78
CA PHE A 207 13.77 2.39 23.12
C PHE A 207 13.44 3.80 23.64
N SER A 208 12.22 3.97 24.15
CA SER A 208 11.79 5.23 24.77
C SER A 208 10.81 5.01 25.92
N SER A 209 11.13 5.56 27.09
CA SER A 209 10.21 5.64 28.23
C SER A 209 9.69 4.30 28.76
N ASN A 210 10.35 3.17 28.46
CA ASN A 210 10.03 1.91 29.11
C ASN A 210 10.47 1.93 30.57
N ILE A 211 9.76 1.21 31.43
CA ILE A 211 10.04 1.16 32.87
C ILE A 211 9.79 -0.24 33.45
N PHE A 212 10.61 -0.64 34.41
CA PHE A 212 10.20 -1.70 35.33
C PHE A 212 9.26 -1.11 36.40
N THR A 213 8.41 -1.95 36.99
CA THR A 213 7.43 -1.54 38.01
C THR A 213 7.75 -2.07 39.40
N PHE A 214 8.45 -3.20 39.51
CA PHE A 214 8.78 -3.83 40.78
C PHE A 214 10.07 -3.26 41.37
N ILE A 215 9.90 -2.29 42.28
CA ILE A 215 11.02 -1.53 42.85
C ILE A 215 11.89 -2.32 43.83
N GLN A 216 11.44 -3.47 44.33
CA GLN A 216 12.12 -4.23 45.39
C GLN A 216 13.20 -5.22 44.88
N ASP A 217 13.15 -5.65 43.61
CA ASP A 217 14.22 -6.48 43.05
C ASP A 217 15.48 -5.62 42.83
N VAL A 218 16.65 -6.21 43.01
CA VAL A 218 17.93 -5.58 42.67
C VAL A 218 18.27 -5.79 41.19
N ASP A 219 17.80 -6.87 40.61
CA ASP A 219 18.06 -7.30 39.24
C ASP A 219 16.93 -6.85 38.32
N LYS A 220 16.96 -5.57 37.96
CA LYS A 220 15.97 -4.91 37.10
C LYS A 220 16.60 -3.98 36.08
N ALA A 221 15.90 -3.78 34.96
CA ALA A 221 16.30 -2.88 33.88
C ALA A 221 15.09 -2.20 33.23
N ASN A 222 15.23 -0.97 32.75
CA ASN A 222 14.11 -0.29 32.10
C ASN A 222 13.78 -0.89 30.73
N ASP A 223 14.78 -1.34 29.97
CA ASP A 223 14.58 -1.89 28.64
C ASP A 223 14.88 -3.39 28.58
N ILE A 224 16.13 -3.79 28.83
CA ILE A 224 16.61 -5.15 28.56
C ILE A 224 17.21 -5.78 29.82
N LEU A 225 16.73 -6.94 30.22
CA LEU A 225 17.32 -7.74 31.29
C LEU A 225 17.50 -9.20 30.86
N ILE A 226 18.76 -9.65 30.80
CA ILE A 226 19.11 -11.04 30.47
C ILE A 226 19.74 -11.70 31.70
N LYS A 227 19.01 -12.60 32.38
CA LYS A 227 19.50 -13.30 33.58
C LYS A 227 20.24 -14.60 33.27
N SER A 228 20.43 -14.96 32.01
CA SER A 228 21.25 -16.10 31.57
C SER A 228 22.61 -15.66 31.04
N GLU A 229 23.62 -16.53 31.19
CA GLU A 229 24.79 -16.47 30.31
C GLU A 229 24.35 -16.78 28.87
N TYR A 230 25.08 -16.26 27.89
CA TYR A 230 24.74 -16.39 26.47
C TYR A 230 25.99 -16.64 25.62
N THR A 231 25.78 -17.12 24.39
CA THR A 231 26.88 -17.47 23.48
C THR A 231 27.73 -16.26 23.08
N SER A 232 29.00 -16.49 22.73
CA SER A 232 29.89 -15.43 22.24
C SER A 232 29.45 -14.80 20.92
N GLY A 233 28.52 -15.42 20.19
CA GLY A 233 27.89 -14.86 19.00
C GLY A 233 26.79 -13.83 19.28
N SER A 234 26.39 -13.66 20.55
CA SER A 234 25.35 -12.71 20.93
C SER A 234 25.82 -11.27 20.75
N THR A 235 24.95 -10.42 20.21
CA THR A 235 25.20 -9.00 19.96
C THR A 235 24.04 -8.17 20.49
N ILE A 236 24.30 -7.40 21.55
CA ILE A 236 23.36 -6.44 22.12
C ILE A 236 24.03 -5.07 22.00
N ASN A 237 23.80 -4.38 20.89
CA ASN A 237 24.48 -3.12 20.55
C ASN A 237 23.70 -2.29 19.53
N SER A 238 24.19 -1.07 19.26
CA SER A 238 23.65 -0.17 18.23
C SER A 238 22.18 0.22 18.42
N ASN A 239 21.58 -0.04 19.59
CA ASN A 239 20.23 0.40 19.90
C ASN A 239 20.23 1.93 20.12
N ILE A 240 19.09 2.57 19.88
CA ILE A 240 18.91 4.02 19.97
C ILE A 240 17.97 4.34 21.13
N ARG A 241 18.29 5.36 21.93
CA ARG A 241 17.42 5.89 22.99
C ARG A 241 17.46 7.41 23.05
N ARG A 242 16.35 8.05 23.43
CA ARG A 242 16.25 9.51 23.60
C ARG A 242 16.82 10.03 24.91
N ILE A 243 16.84 9.22 25.98
CA ILE A 243 17.40 9.62 27.29
C ILE A 243 18.21 8.45 27.81
N ILE A 244 19.47 8.70 28.14
CA ILE A 244 20.35 7.70 28.77
C ILE A 244 20.07 7.66 30.27
N ARG A 245 19.61 6.52 30.79
CA ARG A 245 19.60 6.23 32.22
C ARG A 245 20.52 5.05 32.52
N GLU A 246 21.15 5.10 33.68
CA GLU A 246 21.97 4.00 34.19
C GLU A 246 21.05 2.78 34.42
N GLY A 247 21.47 1.62 33.93
CA GLY A 247 20.74 0.37 34.15
C GLY A 247 19.57 0.11 33.21
N ASP A 248 19.52 0.75 32.03
CA ASP A 248 18.50 0.47 31.01
C ASP A 248 18.68 -0.92 30.38
N ALA A 249 19.92 -1.39 30.22
CA ALA A 249 20.23 -2.72 29.71
C ALA A 249 21.22 -3.45 30.62
N LYS A 250 20.85 -4.63 31.12
CA LYS A 250 21.67 -5.44 32.02
C LYS A 250 21.71 -6.91 31.63
N ASN A 251 22.82 -7.57 31.93
CA ASN A 251 22.98 -9.01 31.77
C ASN A 251 23.73 -9.67 32.94
N LEU A 252 23.60 -10.99 33.05
CA LEU A 252 24.43 -11.80 33.92
C LEU A 252 25.89 -11.83 33.42
N GLN A 253 26.82 -11.42 34.27
CA GLN A 253 28.26 -11.49 34.02
C GLN A 253 28.94 -12.18 35.21
N GLY A 254 29.26 -13.47 35.05
CA GLY A 254 29.67 -14.31 36.17
C GLY A 254 28.49 -14.54 37.11
N SER A 255 28.60 -14.11 38.38
CA SER A 255 27.55 -14.28 39.39
C SER A 255 26.75 -13.00 39.69
N GLU A 256 26.91 -11.93 38.89
CA GLU A 256 26.33 -10.62 39.15
C GLU A 256 25.63 -10.07 37.91
N ILE A 257 24.49 -9.39 38.09
CA ILE A 257 23.81 -8.64 37.03
C ILE A 257 24.50 -7.28 36.86
N LYS A 258 25.01 -7.01 35.65
CA LYS A 258 25.78 -5.80 35.32
C LYS A 258 25.23 -5.11 34.09
N GLU A 259 25.57 -3.84 33.93
CA GLU A 259 25.21 -3.07 32.74
C GLU A 259 25.90 -3.61 31.48
N ILE A 260 25.17 -3.67 30.37
CA ILE A 260 25.70 -4.09 29.08
C ILE A 260 26.39 -2.88 28.43
N SER A 261 27.72 -2.83 28.51
CA SER A 261 28.51 -1.79 27.86
C SER A 261 28.30 -1.81 26.34
N GLY A 262 27.96 -0.67 25.75
CA GLY A 262 27.74 -0.53 24.30
C GLY A 262 26.38 -1.02 23.80
N ALA A 263 25.43 -1.35 24.68
CA ALA A 263 24.06 -1.71 24.29
C ALA A 263 23.38 -0.63 23.44
N TYR A 264 23.69 0.64 23.71
CA TYR A 264 23.15 1.80 23.00
C TYR A 264 24.26 2.59 22.31
N THR A 265 23.89 3.25 21.23
CA THR A 265 24.71 4.31 20.62
C THR A 265 24.86 5.48 21.61
N ASN A 266 26.09 5.99 21.78
CA ASN A 266 26.40 7.12 22.67
C ASN A 266 25.96 8.46 22.08
N ALA A 267 24.71 8.55 21.63
CA ALA A 267 24.22 9.69 20.89
C ALA A 267 23.50 10.66 21.84
N ILE A 268 24.03 11.87 21.97
CA ILE A 268 23.42 12.94 22.78
C ILE A 268 22.29 13.55 21.95
N PRO A 269 21.03 13.64 22.44
CA PRO A 269 19.97 14.35 21.76
C PRO A 269 20.32 15.84 21.56
N TYR A 270 19.90 16.43 20.46
CA TYR A 270 20.17 17.85 20.18
C TYR A 270 18.89 18.70 20.28
N THR A 271 19.06 19.96 20.66
CA THR A 271 18.01 20.99 20.66
C THR A 271 18.23 21.91 19.46
N SER A 272 17.40 21.82 18.42
CA SER A 272 17.39 22.80 17.33
C SER A 272 16.05 23.54 17.27
N SER A 273 16.11 24.81 16.89
CA SER A 273 14.98 25.67 16.59
C SER A 273 14.89 25.86 15.07
N GLU A 274 13.83 25.31 14.49
CA GLU A 274 13.35 25.50 13.10
C GLU A 274 14.06 24.67 12.01
N ASN A 275 15.27 25.02 11.58
CA ASN A 275 15.97 24.33 10.49
C ASN A 275 17.17 23.53 10.98
N VAL A 276 17.35 22.33 10.43
CA VAL A 276 18.47 21.44 10.71
C VAL A 276 19.20 21.13 9.41
N HIS A 277 20.43 21.61 9.28
CA HIS A 277 21.25 21.42 8.09
C HIS A 277 22.05 20.12 8.19
N VAL A 278 22.10 19.34 7.10
CA VAL A 278 22.86 18.08 7.02
C VAL A 278 23.81 18.09 5.82
N ARG A 279 25.06 17.71 6.01
CA ARG A 279 26.11 17.61 4.97
C ARG A 279 27.02 16.41 5.22
N ASN A 280 27.56 15.80 4.18
CA ASN A 280 28.41 14.60 4.32
C ASN A 280 29.71 14.84 5.14
N ASN A 281 30.22 16.07 5.13
CA ASN A 281 31.35 16.52 5.94
C ASN A 281 30.93 17.26 7.22
N GLY A 282 29.66 17.12 7.59
CA GLY A 282 29.10 17.70 8.80
C GLY A 282 29.67 17.07 10.07
N TYR A 283 29.26 17.64 11.19
CA TYR A 283 29.62 17.17 12.51
C TYR A 283 28.99 15.81 12.80
N ASP A 284 29.76 14.90 13.40
CA ASP A 284 29.37 13.53 13.72
C ASP A 284 29.30 13.35 15.24
N PRO A 285 28.15 13.65 15.87
CA PRO A 285 28.04 13.60 17.33
C PRO A 285 28.15 12.19 17.89
N ILE A 286 27.97 11.16 17.05
CA ILE A 286 28.09 9.75 17.45
C ILE A 286 29.55 9.42 17.77
N HIS A 287 30.48 9.93 16.97
CA HIS A 287 31.91 9.65 17.12
C HIS A 287 32.68 10.75 17.86
N ALA A 288 32.16 11.97 17.89
CA ALA A 288 32.72 13.10 18.62
C ALA A 288 31.60 13.83 19.38
N PRO A 289 31.26 13.41 20.62
CA PRO A 289 30.29 14.16 21.41
C PRO A 289 30.93 15.46 21.94
N SER A 290 30.36 16.63 21.63
CA SER A 290 30.77 17.93 22.21
C SER A 290 29.53 18.78 22.49
N THR A 291 29.56 19.56 23.57
CA THR A 291 28.41 20.24 24.16
C THR A 291 28.38 21.75 23.96
N GLU A 292 29.33 22.34 23.21
CA GLU A 292 29.51 23.80 23.17
C GLU A 292 28.91 24.51 21.94
N LYS A 293 28.38 23.78 20.94
CA LYS A 293 27.89 24.37 19.68
C LYS A 293 26.41 24.10 19.43
N GLN A 294 25.74 25.02 18.73
CA GLN A 294 24.40 24.77 18.19
C GLN A 294 24.50 23.81 16.99
N ILE A 295 24.57 22.52 17.30
CA ILE A 295 24.66 21.43 16.32
C ILE A 295 23.38 21.42 15.46
N GLY A 296 23.55 21.23 14.15
CA GLY A 296 22.45 21.27 13.16
C GLY A 296 22.22 22.66 12.57
N SER A 297 22.93 23.69 13.01
CA SER A 297 22.95 25.01 12.35
C SER A 297 23.66 24.97 11.00
N PHE A 298 23.53 26.02 10.20
CA PHE A 298 24.24 26.15 8.92
C PHE A 298 25.77 26.06 9.07
N ASP A 299 26.32 26.65 10.15
CA ASP A 299 27.75 26.66 10.45
C ASP A 299 28.25 25.34 11.04
N TYR A 300 27.36 24.58 11.69
CA TYR A 300 27.65 23.28 12.28
C TYR A 300 26.63 22.23 11.83
N PRO A 301 26.56 21.91 10.53
CA PRO A 301 25.59 20.97 10.00
C PRO A 301 25.88 19.57 10.52
N LEU A 302 24.83 18.76 10.66
CA LEU A 302 24.94 17.36 11.04
C LEU A 302 25.49 16.52 9.88
N LYS A 303 26.14 15.40 10.21
CA LYS A 303 26.68 14.48 9.21
C LYS A 303 25.62 13.60 8.55
N THR A 304 24.63 13.14 9.31
CA THR A 304 23.67 12.12 8.85
C THR A 304 22.22 12.55 9.08
N ILE A 305 21.33 12.07 8.21
CA ILE A 305 19.88 12.38 8.26
C ILE A 305 19.21 11.61 9.40
N ASP A 306 19.59 10.36 9.62
CA ASP A 306 19.04 9.52 10.70
C ASP A 306 19.32 10.11 12.09
N TYR A 307 20.51 10.68 12.32
CA TYR A 307 20.78 11.44 13.54
C TYR A 307 19.88 12.67 13.65
N ALA A 308 19.74 13.45 12.57
CA ALA A 308 18.89 14.64 12.56
C ALA A 308 17.43 14.31 12.90
N VAL A 309 16.88 13.24 12.34
CA VAL A 309 15.48 12.87 12.55
C VAL A 309 15.27 12.17 13.90
N ASN A 310 16.07 11.15 14.22
CA ASN A 310 15.77 10.23 15.31
C ASN A 310 16.16 10.78 16.70
N LEU A 311 17.09 11.73 16.77
CA LEU A 311 17.68 12.24 18.02
C LEU A 311 17.34 13.69 18.33
N LYS A 312 16.30 14.24 17.71
CA LYS A 312 15.72 15.51 18.11
C LYS A 312 15.11 15.37 19.52
N SER A 313 15.52 16.25 20.43
CA SER A 313 15.06 16.23 21.83
C SER A 313 13.70 16.90 22.07
N ASN A 314 13.35 17.89 21.23
CA ASN A 314 12.14 18.70 21.40
C ASN A 314 10.99 18.18 20.52
N ASN A 315 9.78 18.21 21.07
CA ASN A 315 8.55 17.99 20.32
C ASN A 315 8.32 19.11 19.30
N GLY A 316 7.60 18.82 18.22
CA GLY A 316 7.27 19.75 17.15
C GLY A 316 7.95 19.43 15.82
N ASP A 317 7.52 20.14 14.78
CA ASP A 317 7.94 19.92 13.40
C ASP A 317 9.44 20.16 13.18
N LEU A 318 10.01 19.45 12.22
CA LEU A 318 11.43 19.48 11.87
C LEU A 318 11.59 19.75 10.38
N ASN A 319 12.33 20.80 10.03
CA ASN A 319 12.77 21.03 8.66
C ASN A 319 14.24 20.66 8.52
N VAL A 320 14.51 19.61 7.74
CA VAL A 320 15.85 19.16 7.38
C VAL A 320 16.25 19.76 6.04
N VAL A 321 17.38 20.44 6.02
CA VAL A 321 17.93 21.11 4.85
C VAL A 321 19.13 20.33 4.34
N LEU A 322 18.98 19.76 3.14
CA LEU A 322 20.02 19.05 2.42
C LEU A 322 20.63 19.92 1.32
N TYR A 323 21.77 19.49 0.80
CA TYR A 323 22.53 20.18 -0.24
C TYR A 323 22.97 19.14 -1.25
N ARG A 324 22.44 19.18 -2.48
CA ARG A 324 22.77 18.36 -3.66
C ARG A 324 24.00 17.43 -3.53
N GLN A 325 23.81 16.37 -2.73
CA GLN A 325 24.79 15.36 -2.34
C GLN A 325 24.04 14.03 -2.15
N GLN A 326 24.80 12.95 -2.01
CA GLN A 326 24.26 11.66 -1.62
C GLN A 326 24.37 11.49 -0.12
N TYR A 327 23.26 11.19 0.54
CA TYR A 327 23.16 11.07 1.98
C TYR A 327 22.88 9.63 2.38
N THR A 328 23.84 9.01 3.04
CA THR A 328 23.69 7.64 3.55
C THR A 328 22.86 7.63 4.83
N ILE A 329 21.79 6.83 4.85
CA ILE A 329 21.10 6.45 6.08
C ILE A 329 21.65 5.12 6.60
N THR A 330 21.89 5.04 7.91
CA THR A 330 22.34 3.81 8.57
C THR A 330 21.24 3.19 9.44
N ASN A 331 20.28 4.01 9.88
CA ASN A 331 19.09 3.56 10.59
C ASN A 331 17.82 4.05 9.87
N PRO A 332 16.69 3.35 10.05
CA PRO A 332 15.40 3.85 9.58
C PRO A 332 15.08 5.23 10.16
N LEU A 333 14.44 6.11 9.38
CA LEU A 333 13.97 7.40 9.90
C LEU A 333 12.64 7.22 10.64
N LEU A 334 12.60 7.66 11.89
CA LEU A 334 11.47 7.49 12.80
C LEU A 334 10.58 8.73 12.79
N ILE A 335 9.52 8.71 11.98
CA ILE A 335 8.55 9.82 11.83
C ILE A 335 7.35 9.53 12.73
N LEU A 336 7.52 9.79 14.02
CA LEU A 336 6.54 9.39 15.03
C LEU A 336 5.29 10.28 14.99
N ASP A 337 5.30 11.48 15.58
CA ASP A 337 4.10 12.33 15.70
C ASP A 337 4.24 13.72 15.06
N ASN A 338 5.45 14.10 14.67
CA ASN A 338 5.73 15.43 14.12
C ASN A 338 5.76 15.41 12.58
N THR A 339 5.65 16.59 11.97
CA THR A 339 5.97 16.75 10.55
C THR A 339 7.48 16.88 10.39
N VAL A 340 8.05 16.06 9.51
CA VAL A 340 9.44 16.15 9.08
C VAL A 340 9.45 16.50 7.60
N THR A 341 9.92 17.70 7.28
CA THR A 341 10.14 18.12 5.90
C THR A 341 11.61 17.99 5.58
N ILE A 342 11.95 17.28 4.51
CA ILE A 342 13.32 17.18 4.00
C ILE A 342 13.35 17.84 2.63
N GLY A 343 14.14 18.91 2.50
CA GLY A 343 14.24 19.71 1.28
C GLY A 343 15.67 19.80 0.77
N ASP A 344 15.81 19.92 -0.55
CA ASP A 344 17.08 20.25 -1.20
C ASP A 344 17.24 21.76 -1.34
N GLU A 345 18.27 22.34 -0.73
CA GLU A 345 18.60 23.75 -0.88
C GLU A 345 19.54 23.97 -2.07
N VAL A 346 19.07 24.77 -3.03
CA VAL A 346 19.82 25.14 -4.24
C VAL A 346 20.96 26.11 -3.93
N LEU A 347 20.88 26.82 -2.80
CA LEU A 347 21.81 27.89 -2.41
C LEU A 347 22.93 27.35 -1.53
N CYS A 348 24.06 27.04 -2.15
CA CYS A 348 25.39 27.28 -1.59
C CYS A 348 26.40 27.07 -2.73
N SER A 349 27.69 27.31 -2.45
CA SER A 349 28.83 27.20 -3.37
C SER A 349 29.84 26.16 -2.85
N SER A 350 29.33 25.04 -2.32
CA SER A 350 30.09 23.84 -1.97
C SER A 350 30.81 23.22 -3.19
N PRO A 351 32.12 22.94 -3.11
CA PRO A 351 32.83 22.20 -4.17
C PRO A 351 32.36 20.75 -4.33
N TYR A 352 31.45 20.28 -3.47
CA TYR A 352 30.86 18.93 -3.49
C TYR A 352 29.49 18.86 -4.19
N TYR A 353 29.06 19.93 -4.86
CA TYR A 353 27.83 19.89 -5.67
C TYR A 353 27.92 18.82 -6.73
N THR A 354 27.03 17.84 -6.65
CA THR A 354 26.64 17.08 -7.83
C THR A 354 25.55 17.89 -8.55
N SER A 355 25.50 17.81 -9.88
CA SER A 355 24.52 18.57 -10.67
C SER A 355 23.06 18.13 -10.44
N GLY A 356 22.85 16.97 -9.80
CA GLY A 356 21.54 16.39 -9.50
C GLY A 356 20.97 16.82 -8.14
N LYS A 357 19.68 16.52 -7.93
CA LYS A 357 19.01 16.69 -6.63
C LYS A 357 19.67 15.85 -5.54
N SER A 358 19.55 16.29 -4.28
CA SER A 358 19.95 15.50 -3.11
C SER A 358 19.32 14.11 -3.14
N THR A 359 20.12 13.07 -2.88
CA THR A 359 19.67 11.67 -2.93
C THR A 359 19.87 10.98 -1.59
N ILE A 360 18.81 10.39 -1.04
CA ILE A 360 18.92 9.48 0.11
C ILE A 360 19.32 8.10 -0.40
N ILE A 361 20.43 7.57 0.12
CA ILE A 361 20.99 6.27 -0.26
C ILE A 361 21.19 5.35 0.96
N SER A 362 21.21 4.05 0.73
CA SER A 362 21.65 3.04 1.70
C SER A 362 23.17 3.00 1.80
N SER A 363 23.72 2.50 2.93
CA SER A 363 25.16 2.24 3.05
C SER A 363 25.68 1.27 1.97
N SER A 364 26.95 1.44 1.59
CA SER A 364 27.57 0.92 0.35
C SER A 364 27.63 -0.61 0.18
N SER A 365 27.12 -1.41 1.12
CA SER A 365 27.05 -2.87 1.03
C SER A 365 25.64 -3.46 1.13
N SER A 366 24.59 -2.63 1.32
CA SER A 366 23.17 -2.92 1.58
C SER A 366 22.73 -2.47 2.97
N PHE A 367 21.53 -1.89 3.03
CA PHE A 367 20.78 -1.60 4.25
C PHE A 367 20.24 -2.92 4.83
N ASP A 368 20.38 -3.15 6.13
CA ASP A 368 20.00 -4.40 6.80
C ASP A 368 18.62 -4.34 7.48
N SER A 369 17.99 -3.16 7.49
CA SER A 369 16.61 -2.99 7.97
C SER A 369 15.59 -3.41 6.92
N ASN A 370 14.48 -3.99 7.38
CA ASN A 370 13.31 -4.28 6.56
C ASN A 370 12.54 -3.01 6.15
N HIS A 371 12.90 -1.83 6.64
CA HIS A 371 12.29 -0.58 6.20
C HIS A 371 13.20 0.65 6.32
N ALA A 372 13.04 1.63 5.43
CA ALA A 372 13.83 2.88 5.45
C ALA A 372 13.14 4.02 6.21
N PHE A 373 11.81 4.10 6.13
CA PHE A 373 11.01 5.11 6.81
C PHE A 373 9.88 4.41 7.59
N ILE A 374 9.75 4.72 8.88
CA ILE A 374 8.58 4.36 9.67
C ILE A 374 7.81 5.62 10.00
N ILE A 375 6.51 5.63 9.69
CA ILE A 375 5.63 6.78 9.88
C ILE A 375 4.43 6.32 10.71
N ARG A 376 4.27 6.91 11.89
CA ARG A 376 3.19 6.57 12.82
C ARG A 376 1.99 7.51 12.67
N GLY A 377 2.04 8.69 13.30
CA GLY A 377 1.00 9.72 13.25
C GLY A 377 1.50 11.04 12.63
N GLY A 378 2.81 11.19 12.50
CA GLY A 378 3.48 12.32 11.89
C GLY A 378 3.38 12.31 10.37
N SER A 379 4.07 13.26 9.74
CA SER A 379 4.08 13.42 8.29
C SER A 379 5.50 13.54 7.76
N LEU A 380 5.88 12.73 6.77
CA LEU A 380 7.13 12.89 6.05
C LEU A 380 6.88 13.59 4.71
N ILE A 381 7.52 14.73 4.50
CA ILE A 381 7.43 15.50 3.26
C ILE A 381 8.82 15.58 2.63
N LEU A 382 8.98 15.01 1.44
CA LEU A 382 10.22 15.03 0.67
C LEU A 382 10.07 15.97 -0.53
N ASN A 383 10.80 17.08 -0.53
CA ASN A 383 10.72 18.11 -1.56
C ASN A 383 12.01 18.17 -2.38
N GLN A 384 11.90 17.81 -3.66
CA GLN A 384 13.04 17.73 -4.58
C GLN A 384 14.14 16.77 -4.11
N ILE A 385 13.77 15.68 -3.44
CA ILE A 385 14.69 14.65 -2.95
C ILE A 385 14.54 13.39 -3.78
N ASN A 386 15.66 12.85 -4.25
CA ASN A 386 15.73 11.53 -4.86
C ASN A 386 15.90 10.44 -3.79
N ILE A 387 15.43 9.23 -4.09
CA ILE A 387 15.62 8.05 -3.25
C ILE A 387 16.25 6.95 -4.09
N ASP A 388 17.34 6.36 -3.60
CA ASP A 388 17.96 5.17 -4.18
C ASP A 388 18.43 4.24 -3.06
N ILE A 389 17.53 3.36 -2.60
CA ILE A 389 17.79 2.46 -1.47
C ILE A 389 17.99 1.04 -1.98
N SER A 390 19.10 0.43 -1.58
CA SER A 390 19.37 -1.00 -1.72
C SER A 390 19.36 -1.68 -0.35
N SER A 391 18.55 -2.73 -0.20
CA SER A 391 18.46 -3.50 1.04
C SER A 391 18.72 -4.98 0.79
N SER A 392 19.39 -5.63 1.75
CA SER A 392 19.54 -7.09 1.79
C SER A 392 18.45 -7.76 2.63
N ALA A 393 17.66 -6.98 3.35
CA ALA A 393 16.50 -7.47 4.07
C ALA A 393 15.43 -7.98 3.08
N ASN A 394 14.75 -9.06 3.48
CA ASN A 394 13.68 -9.69 2.71
C ASN A 394 12.63 -10.21 3.70
N PRO A 395 11.38 -9.70 3.68
CA PRO A 395 10.87 -8.63 2.80
C PRO A 395 11.43 -7.23 3.14
N PHE A 396 11.25 -6.25 2.23
CA PHE A 396 11.69 -4.86 2.43
C PHE A 396 10.65 -3.81 2.02
N ASP A 397 10.24 -2.94 2.94
CA ASP A 397 9.31 -1.84 2.67
C ASP A 397 10.03 -0.50 2.75
N LEU A 398 10.05 0.29 1.67
CA LEU A 398 10.65 1.62 1.75
C LEU A 398 9.94 2.48 2.82
N ILE A 399 8.61 2.41 2.87
CA ILE A 399 7.77 3.14 3.81
C ILE A 399 6.86 2.16 4.56
N LEU A 400 6.99 2.13 5.88
CA LEU A 400 6.09 1.44 6.79
C LEU A 400 5.17 2.44 7.49
N LEU A 401 3.87 2.37 7.23
CA LEU A 401 2.86 3.15 7.96
C LEU A 401 2.28 2.32 9.11
N SER A 402 2.71 2.62 10.34
CA SER A 402 2.26 1.91 11.54
C SER A 402 1.05 2.55 12.24
N GLY A 403 0.63 3.73 11.79
CA GLY A 403 -0.55 4.44 12.28
C GLY A 403 -1.16 5.38 11.23
N ALA A 404 -1.97 6.35 11.69
CA ALA A 404 -2.65 7.35 10.86
C ALA A 404 -1.72 8.47 10.33
N GLY A 405 -0.54 8.11 9.85
CA GLY A 405 0.50 9.03 9.39
C GLY A 405 0.29 9.51 7.96
N SER A 406 1.20 10.37 7.49
CA SER A 406 1.22 10.85 6.11
C SER A 406 2.59 10.79 5.44
N PHE A 407 2.60 10.53 4.15
CA PHE A 407 3.80 10.60 3.30
C PHE A 407 3.51 11.43 2.04
N GLU A 408 4.44 12.33 1.72
CA GLU A 408 4.40 13.12 0.50
C GLU A 408 5.79 13.21 -0.12
N ALA A 409 5.91 12.86 -1.41
CA ALA A 409 7.11 13.08 -2.19
C ALA A 409 6.80 13.90 -3.43
N ASN A 410 7.52 15.01 -3.59
CA ASN A 410 7.28 16.01 -4.62
C ASN A 410 8.54 16.29 -5.44
N ASN A 411 8.38 16.31 -6.75
CA ASN A 411 9.41 16.74 -7.71
C ASN A 411 10.72 15.94 -7.55
N ALA A 412 10.66 14.63 -7.32
CA ALA A 412 11.84 13.78 -7.37
C ALA A 412 12.16 13.38 -8.82
N ASP A 413 13.44 13.30 -9.18
CA ASP A 413 13.84 12.72 -10.47
C ASP A 413 13.75 11.20 -10.42
N THR A 414 14.03 10.58 -9.27
CA THR A 414 13.95 9.13 -9.12
C THR A 414 13.56 8.71 -7.70
N ILE A 415 12.69 7.70 -7.64
CA ILE A 415 12.51 6.85 -6.46
C ILE A 415 12.83 5.43 -6.92
N ARG A 416 13.97 4.91 -6.45
CA ARG A 416 14.47 3.58 -6.80
C ARG A 416 14.58 2.72 -5.56
N ILE A 417 13.99 1.52 -5.66
CA ILE A 417 14.08 0.47 -4.65
C ILE A 417 14.80 -0.71 -5.27
N ASN A 418 15.84 -1.19 -4.60
CA ASN A 418 16.66 -2.31 -5.03
C ASN A 418 16.77 -3.34 -3.90
N ALA A 419 15.66 -4.05 -3.65
CA ALA A 419 15.57 -5.09 -2.63
C ALA A 419 14.58 -6.17 -3.08
N VAL A 420 14.86 -7.42 -2.71
CA VAL A 420 13.98 -8.57 -2.99
C VAL A 420 12.70 -8.46 -2.17
N ASP A 421 11.57 -8.88 -2.75
CA ASP A 421 10.24 -8.77 -2.12
C ASP A 421 9.99 -7.38 -1.52
N SER A 422 10.19 -6.38 -2.37
CA SER A 422 10.13 -4.99 -1.95
C SER A 422 8.82 -4.28 -2.28
N LYS A 423 8.40 -3.43 -1.34
CA LYS A 423 7.30 -2.49 -1.50
C LYS A 423 7.79 -1.06 -1.37
N LEU A 424 7.13 -0.16 -2.09
CA LEU A 424 7.21 1.27 -1.83
C LEU A 424 6.57 1.62 -0.50
N ILE A 425 5.41 1.03 -0.23
CA ILE A 425 4.60 1.36 0.93
C ILE A 425 3.78 0.16 1.36
N GLN A 426 3.83 -0.10 2.67
CA GLN A 426 2.99 -1.04 3.39
C GLN A 426 2.28 -0.30 4.52
N SER A 427 0.96 -0.50 4.62
CA SER A 427 0.14 0.11 5.67
C SER A 427 -0.46 -0.95 6.57
N ILE A 428 -0.11 -0.92 7.86
CA ILE A 428 -0.67 -1.82 8.88
C ILE A 428 -2.02 -1.29 9.38
N GLN A 429 -2.17 0.05 9.40
CA GLN A 429 -3.39 0.74 9.77
C GLN A 429 -3.94 1.58 8.61
N ILE A 430 -5.09 2.19 8.83
CA ILE A 430 -5.59 3.21 7.91
C ILE A 430 -4.77 4.48 8.09
N PHE A 431 -4.20 4.96 7.00
CA PHE A 431 -3.35 6.15 6.99
C PHE A 431 -4.14 7.41 6.60
N LYS A 432 -3.57 8.58 6.90
CA LYS A 432 -4.19 9.88 6.62
C LYS A 432 -3.95 10.34 5.19
N SER A 433 -2.69 10.39 4.75
CA SER A 433 -2.37 10.84 3.38
C SER A 433 -1.16 10.14 2.77
N PHE A 434 -1.24 9.80 1.48
CA PHE A 434 -0.13 9.32 0.67
C PHE A 434 -0.15 10.05 -0.67
N LYS A 435 0.93 10.77 -0.98
CA LYS A 435 1.04 11.57 -2.21
C LYS A 435 2.38 11.37 -2.90
N LEU A 436 2.33 11.07 -4.19
CA LEU A 436 3.47 11.14 -5.09
C LEU A 436 3.16 12.13 -6.20
N GLN A 437 3.91 13.22 -6.30
CA GLN A 437 3.66 14.26 -7.29
C GLN A 437 4.92 14.59 -8.10
N ASN A 438 4.79 14.60 -9.42
CA ASN A 438 5.87 14.95 -10.36
C ASN A 438 7.13 14.07 -10.17
N ILE A 439 6.95 12.76 -10.05
CA ILE A 439 8.06 11.81 -9.95
C ILE A 439 8.46 11.33 -11.34
N ASN A 440 9.65 11.71 -11.81
CA ASN A 440 10.07 11.39 -13.18
C ASN A 440 10.24 9.88 -13.41
N SER A 441 10.60 9.11 -12.38
CA SER A 441 10.74 7.65 -12.45
C SER A 441 10.58 7.00 -11.08
N LEU A 442 9.60 6.10 -10.94
CA LEU A 442 9.45 5.17 -9.81
C LEU A 442 9.79 3.75 -10.28
N THR A 443 10.82 3.13 -9.68
CA THR A 443 11.34 1.82 -10.11
C THR A 443 11.57 0.86 -8.95
N SER A 444 11.25 -0.43 -9.17
CA SER A 444 11.74 -1.54 -8.35
C SER A 444 12.61 -2.48 -9.18
N SER A 445 13.87 -2.66 -8.77
CA SER A 445 14.90 -3.32 -9.58
C SER A 445 14.98 -4.84 -9.41
N GLN A 446 14.47 -5.38 -8.31
CA GLN A 446 14.56 -6.81 -7.97
C GLN A 446 13.18 -7.46 -8.02
N SER A 447 13.15 -8.78 -8.20
CA SER A 447 11.90 -9.55 -8.22
C SER A 447 11.17 -9.46 -6.88
N SER A 448 9.86 -9.24 -6.94
CA SER A 448 8.97 -9.24 -5.79
C SER A 448 7.70 -10.02 -6.10
N PRO A 449 7.32 -11.03 -5.28
CA PRO A 449 6.04 -11.71 -5.40
C PRO A 449 4.86 -10.84 -4.94
N SER A 450 5.12 -9.66 -4.37
CA SER A 450 4.12 -8.75 -3.82
C SER A 450 3.90 -7.51 -4.70
N SER A 451 2.80 -6.80 -4.46
CA SER A 451 2.51 -5.51 -5.10
C SER A 451 3.43 -4.43 -4.55
N LEU A 452 3.88 -3.49 -5.39
CA LEU A 452 4.74 -2.39 -4.92
C LEU A 452 4.04 -1.50 -3.87
N ILE A 453 2.74 -1.29 -4.00
CA ILE A 453 1.91 -0.51 -3.08
C ILE A 453 0.89 -1.47 -2.47
N ASP A 454 0.79 -1.48 -1.15
CA ASP A 454 -0.10 -2.39 -0.44
C ASP A 454 -0.73 -1.68 0.76
N ILE A 455 -1.98 -1.22 0.57
CA ILE A 455 -2.57 -0.24 1.46
C ILE A 455 -4.08 -0.44 1.68
N LYS A 456 -4.56 0.20 2.74
CA LYS A 456 -5.95 0.21 3.17
C LYS A 456 -6.44 1.66 3.28
N LEU A 457 -7.58 1.97 2.67
CA LEU A 457 -8.20 3.30 2.62
C LEU A 457 -9.56 3.30 3.33
N ASN A 458 -9.86 4.39 4.03
CA ASN A 458 -11.22 4.71 4.49
C ASN A 458 -11.61 6.13 4.07
N THR A 459 -12.71 6.64 4.61
CA THR A 459 -13.23 8.00 4.35
C THR A 459 -12.29 9.15 4.72
N GLU A 460 -11.36 8.93 5.66
CA GLU A 460 -10.40 9.94 6.10
C GLU A 460 -9.11 9.91 5.28
N SER A 461 -8.86 8.84 4.53
CA SER A 461 -7.66 8.67 3.72
C SER A 461 -7.64 9.57 2.48
N THR A 462 -6.46 10.10 2.18
CA THR A 462 -6.12 10.77 0.92
C THR A 462 -5.04 9.97 0.19
N PHE A 463 -5.34 9.48 -1.00
CA PHE A 463 -4.37 8.80 -1.86
C PHE A 463 -4.28 9.50 -3.21
N GLU A 464 -3.09 9.97 -3.56
CA GLU A 464 -2.82 10.63 -4.84
C GLU A 464 -1.49 10.19 -5.45
N ILE A 465 -1.51 9.77 -6.71
CA ILE A 465 -0.30 9.70 -7.54
C ILE A 465 -0.55 10.57 -8.75
N SER A 466 0.25 11.62 -8.94
CA SER A 466 0.10 12.53 -10.07
C SER A 466 1.39 12.85 -10.82
N ASN A 467 1.27 13.01 -12.15
CA ASN A 467 2.38 13.31 -13.07
C ASN A 467 3.62 12.42 -12.85
N THR A 468 3.40 11.11 -12.68
CA THR A 468 4.45 10.17 -12.26
C THR A 468 4.64 9.07 -13.29
N ALA A 469 5.88 8.74 -13.63
CA ALA A 469 6.18 7.56 -14.45
C ALA A 469 6.56 6.36 -13.57
N VAL A 470 5.92 5.22 -13.81
CA VAL A 470 6.03 4.02 -12.99
C VAL A 470 6.55 2.85 -13.81
N ASN A 471 7.60 2.19 -13.34
CA ASN A 471 8.19 1.00 -13.96
C ASN A 471 8.35 -0.09 -12.91
N VAL A 472 7.43 -1.07 -12.92
CA VAL A 472 7.31 -2.14 -11.91
C VAL A 472 7.31 -3.52 -12.54
N GLN A 473 8.16 -3.72 -13.55
CA GLN A 473 8.30 -4.99 -14.29
C GLN A 473 8.65 -6.20 -13.40
N ASN A 474 9.17 -5.96 -12.20
CA ASN A 474 9.67 -7.01 -11.31
C ASN A 474 8.74 -7.33 -10.14
N ASN A 475 7.71 -6.51 -9.89
CA ASN A 475 6.67 -6.81 -8.90
C ASN A 475 5.57 -7.68 -9.52
N ILE A 476 4.69 -8.27 -8.72
CA ILE A 476 3.50 -8.96 -9.27
C ILE A 476 2.54 -7.95 -9.94
N ARG A 477 2.38 -6.76 -9.34
CA ARG A 477 1.59 -5.62 -9.81
C ARG A 477 2.04 -4.32 -9.15
N LEU A 478 1.54 -3.16 -9.61
CA LEU A 478 1.83 -1.87 -8.96
C LEU A 478 1.18 -1.80 -7.58
N ALA A 479 -0.13 -2.02 -7.48
CA ALA A 479 -0.85 -1.74 -6.24
C ALA A 479 -1.91 -2.80 -5.91
N SER A 480 -2.07 -3.08 -4.62
CA SER A 480 -3.23 -3.74 -4.02
C SER A 480 -3.82 -2.80 -2.97
N ILE A 481 -5.09 -2.41 -3.15
CA ILE A 481 -5.73 -1.36 -2.36
C ILE A 481 -7.07 -1.88 -1.83
N LYS A 482 -7.22 -1.98 -0.51
CA LYS A 482 -8.52 -2.26 0.12
C LYS A 482 -9.21 -0.94 0.49
N VAL A 483 -10.46 -0.74 0.10
CA VAL A 483 -11.23 0.47 0.33
C VAL A 483 -12.44 0.14 1.20
N GLU A 484 -12.43 0.57 2.46
CA GLU A 484 -13.52 0.31 3.42
C GLU A 484 -14.57 1.43 3.47
N GLY A 485 -14.30 2.56 2.82
CA GLY A 485 -15.23 3.67 2.65
C GLY A 485 -14.69 4.65 1.61
N LYS A 486 -15.56 5.50 1.04
CA LYS A 486 -15.18 6.45 -0.02
C LYS A 486 -14.10 7.42 0.49
N PRO A 487 -12.84 7.33 0.03
CA PRO A 487 -11.77 8.17 0.55
C PRO A 487 -11.98 9.66 0.23
N ALA A 488 -11.37 10.53 1.03
CA ALA A 488 -11.43 11.98 0.84
C ALA A 488 -10.89 12.38 -0.54
N LEU A 489 -9.82 11.70 -0.98
CA LEU A 489 -9.31 11.74 -2.34
C LEU A 489 -8.74 10.36 -2.69
N PHE A 490 -9.08 9.85 -3.86
CA PHE A 490 -8.49 8.63 -4.40
C PHE A 490 -8.23 8.86 -5.90
N SER A 491 -6.97 9.08 -6.28
CA SER A 491 -6.64 9.56 -7.62
C SER A 491 -5.28 9.05 -8.13
N PHE A 492 -5.28 8.49 -9.33
CA PHE A 492 -4.14 8.37 -10.23
C PHE A 492 -4.36 9.37 -11.37
N ASN A 493 -3.54 10.42 -11.45
CA ASN A 493 -3.72 11.50 -12.42
C ASN A 493 -2.46 11.68 -13.29
N ARG A 494 -2.55 11.53 -14.61
CA ARG A 494 -1.40 11.64 -15.54
C ARG A 494 -0.26 10.69 -15.17
N VAL A 495 -0.59 9.49 -14.71
CA VAL A 495 0.38 8.45 -14.37
C VAL A 495 0.74 7.66 -15.63
N SER A 496 2.04 7.57 -15.94
CA SER A 496 2.56 6.77 -17.04
C SER A 496 3.11 5.45 -16.54
N PHE A 497 2.33 4.38 -16.68
CA PHE A 497 2.80 3.03 -16.45
C PHE A 497 3.68 2.62 -17.64
N GLN A 498 4.98 2.43 -17.42
CA GLN A 498 5.96 2.06 -18.46
C GLN A 498 6.15 0.54 -18.58
N SER A 499 5.96 -0.18 -17.49
CA SER A 499 5.97 -1.64 -17.41
C SER A 499 5.13 -2.07 -16.20
N VAL A 500 4.36 -3.14 -16.34
CA VAL A 500 3.39 -3.56 -15.31
C VAL A 500 3.48 -5.05 -15.04
N GLY A 501 4.06 -5.40 -13.90
CA GLY A 501 3.91 -6.70 -13.25
C GLY A 501 4.55 -7.91 -13.95
N THR A 502 4.80 -8.98 -13.19
CA THR A 502 5.17 -10.32 -13.70
C THR A 502 3.97 -11.26 -13.79
N ASP A 503 2.80 -10.87 -13.26
CA ASP A 503 1.58 -11.67 -13.27
C ASP A 503 1.00 -11.80 -14.68
N THR A 504 1.29 -12.92 -15.34
CA THR A 504 0.82 -13.21 -16.70
C THR A 504 -0.58 -13.82 -16.75
N ILE A 505 -1.15 -14.21 -15.60
CA ILE A 505 -2.41 -14.97 -15.51
C ILE A 505 -3.58 -14.05 -15.14
N ILE A 506 -3.39 -13.15 -14.17
CA ILE A 506 -4.41 -12.21 -13.67
C ILE A 506 -4.12 -10.77 -14.13
N ALA A 507 -2.85 -10.46 -14.45
CA ALA A 507 -2.44 -9.39 -15.35
C ALA A 507 -3.04 -7.99 -15.10
N LYS A 508 -3.18 -7.54 -13.84
CA LYS A 508 -3.63 -6.17 -13.53
C LYS A 508 -2.55 -5.33 -12.89
N ALA A 509 -2.40 -4.09 -13.35
CA ALA A 509 -1.47 -3.14 -12.73
C ALA A 509 -1.92 -2.74 -11.32
N VAL A 510 -3.22 -2.54 -11.11
CA VAL A 510 -3.80 -2.14 -9.81
C VAL A 510 -4.97 -3.07 -9.45
N GLN A 511 -5.01 -3.55 -8.21
CA GLN A 511 -6.13 -4.28 -7.64
C GLN A 511 -6.81 -3.41 -6.59
N ILE A 512 -8.13 -3.31 -6.65
CA ILE A 512 -8.92 -2.54 -5.69
C ILE A 512 -10.03 -3.47 -5.14
N LEU A 513 -10.10 -3.57 -3.83
CA LEU A 513 -11.05 -4.42 -3.11
C LEU A 513 -11.97 -3.53 -2.25
N GLY A 514 -13.22 -3.94 -2.03
CA GLY A 514 -14.14 -3.25 -1.12
C GLY A 514 -15.12 -2.29 -1.81
N ALA A 515 -15.17 -1.03 -1.39
CA ALA A 515 -16.21 -0.08 -1.77
C ALA A 515 -16.19 0.32 -3.25
N LYS A 516 -17.39 0.56 -3.81
CA LYS A 516 -17.57 1.00 -5.19
C LYS A 516 -16.88 2.34 -5.47
N PHE A 517 -16.32 2.50 -6.67
CA PHE A 517 -15.75 3.76 -7.13
C PHE A 517 -15.97 3.94 -8.65
N ASN A 518 -15.76 5.16 -9.15
CA ASN A 518 -15.78 5.46 -10.58
C ASN A 518 -14.35 5.35 -11.17
N PRO A 519 -14.05 4.37 -12.04
CA PRO A 519 -12.71 4.23 -12.62
C PRO A 519 -12.25 5.45 -13.43
N VAL A 520 -13.17 6.22 -14.03
CA VAL A 520 -12.85 7.41 -14.83
C VAL A 520 -12.36 8.55 -13.93
N GLU A 521 -12.96 8.70 -12.76
CA GLU A 521 -12.52 9.68 -11.76
C GLU A 521 -11.20 9.27 -11.11
N LEU A 522 -11.02 7.97 -10.90
CA LEU A 522 -9.83 7.42 -10.26
C LEU A 522 -8.60 7.45 -11.18
N PHE A 523 -8.74 7.11 -12.46
CA PHE A 523 -7.63 7.03 -13.41
C PHE A 523 -7.75 8.11 -14.48
N ASN A 524 -7.40 9.34 -14.10
CA ASN A 524 -7.52 10.50 -14.96
C ASN A 524 -6.24 10.67 -15.80
N PHE A 525 -6.35 10.68 -17.14
CA PHE A 525 -5.20 10.86 -18.05
C PHE A 525 -4.06 9.84 -17.90
N CYS A 526 -4.35 8.64 -17.43
CA CYS A 526 -3.35 7.59 -17.18
C CYS A 526 -2.99 6.83 -18.46
N THR A 527 -1.71 6.45 -18.61
CA THR A 527 -1.22 5.78 -19.82
C THR A 527 -0.48 4.47 -19.52
N VAL A 528 -0.76 3.41 -20.28
CA VAL A 528 -0.11 2.07 -20.18
C VAL A 528 0.53 1.69 -21.53
N PRO A 529 1.69 1.02 -21.60
CA PRO A 529 2.32 0.65 -22.87
C PRO A 529 1.46 -0.39 -23.60
N ASN A 530 1.63 -0.53 -24.91
CA ASN A 530 0.86 -1.44 -25.78
C ASN A 530 1.13 -2.94 -25.52
N ILE A 531 0.76 -3.46 -24.34
CA ILE A 531 0.86 -4.88 -23.96
C ILE A 531 -0.47 -5.33 -23.36
N THR A 532 -0.80 -6.62 -23.50
CA THR A 532 -2.09 -7.31 -23.34
C THR A 532 -2.71 -7.36 -21.93
N HIS A 533 -2.26 -6.56 -20.97
CA HIS A 533 -2.63 -6.68 -19.56
C HIS A 533 -3.61 -5.55 -19.13
N PRO A 534 -4.81 -5.85 -18.58
CA PRO A 534 -5.77 -4.82 -18.16
C PRO A 534 -5.29 -3.98 -16.97
N LEU A 535 -5.84 -2.78 -16.76
CA LEU A 535 -5.36 -1.85 -15.72
C LEU A 535 -5.83 -2.24 -14.29
N ILE A 536 -7.05 -2.75 -14.14
CA ILE A 536 -7.75 -2.88 -12.82
C ILE A 536 -8.33 -4.29 -12.58
N GLN A 537 -8.28 -4.77 -11.34
CA GLN A 537 -9.05 -5.92 -10.78
C GLN A 537 -9.99 -5.44 -9.66
N LEU A 538 -11.28 -5.82 -9.67
CA LEU A 538 -12.24 -5.62 -8.55
C LEU A 538 -12.82 -6.95 -8.04
N SER A 539 -12.85 -7.16 -6.72
CA SER A 539 -13.50 -8.33 -6.11
C SER A 539 -14.73 -7.92 -5.28
N GLY A 540 -15.82 -8.71 -5.33
CA GLY A 540 -16.88 -8.66 -4.31
C GLY A 540 -18.10 -7.78 -4.56
N GLU A 541 -18.28 -7.18 -5.75
CA GLU A 541 -19.58 -6.57 -6.07
C GLU A 541 -20.62 -7.65 -6.43
N GLU A 542 -21.82 -7.61 -5.83
CA GLU A 542 -23.03 -8.33 -6.31
C GLU A 542 -23.57 -7.74 -7.62
N TYR A 543 -22.68 -7.54 -8.58
CA TYR A 543 -23.01 -7.33 -9.97
C TYR A 543 -22.20 -8.36 -10.75
N PRO A 544 -22.79 -9.06 -11.72
CA PRO A 544 -22.07 -10.10 -12.46
C PRO A 544 -20.89 -9.51 -13.25
N GLY A 545 -19.71 -9.43 -12.60
CA GLY A 545 -18.34 -9.23 -13.08
C GLY A 545 -18.02 -8.05 -14.00
N GLN A 546 -18.24 -6.80 -13.58
CA GLN A 546 -18.11 -5.64 -14.48
C GLN A 546 -16.70 -5.06 -14.72
N TYR A 547 -15.63 -5.52 -14.05
CA TYR A 547 -14.33 -4.81 -14.12
C TYR A 547 -13.10 -5.64 -14.48
N ASP A 548 -13.31 -6.92 -14.83
CA ASP A 548 -12.27 -7.70 -15.51
C ASP A 548 -12.07 -7.19 -16.94
N GLY A 549 -11.31 -6.11 -17.11
CA GLY A 549 -10.87 -5.70 -18.46
C GLY A 549 -10.77 -4.22 -18.78
N ALA A 550 -10.84 -3.29 -17.83
CA ALA A 550 -10.67 -1.87 -18.14
C ALA A 550 -9.26 -1.59 -18.71
N LEU A 551 -9.18 -1.41 -20.03
CA LEU A 551 -7.97 -1.07 -20.77
C LEU A 551 -8.04 0.42 -21.15
N LEU A 552 -7.49 1.30 -20.31
CA LEU A 552 -7.22 2.69 -20.71
C LEU A 552 -5.91 2.67 -21.54
N LYS A 553 -6.04 2.40 -22.85
CA LYS A 553 -4.89 2.30 -23.76
C LYS A 553 -4.36 3.70 -24.10
N LEU A 554 -3.04 3.81 -24.22
CA LEU A 554 -2.26 5.04 -24.51
C LEU A 554 -2.74 5.88 -25.71
N GLN A 555 -3.53 5.30 -26.63
CA GLN A 555 -4.11 6.00 -27.78
C GLN A 555 -5.43 6.73 -27.45
N TRP A 556 -6.06 6.42 -26.31
CA TRP A 556 -7.38 6.93 -25.92
C TRP A 556 -7.34 8.25 -25.15
N ASP A 557 -6.17 8.78 -24.77
CA ASP A 557 -6.03 10.01 -23.96
C ASP A 557 -5.29 11.17 -24.64
N LYS A 558 -4.60 10.94 -25.77
CA LYS A 558 -3.81 12.02 -26.40
C LYS A 558 -4.63 13.08 -27.16
N ASN A 559 -5.94 12.90 -27.34
CA ASN A 559 -6.78 13.71 -28.23
C ASN A 559 -8.26 13.82 -27.77
N LEU A 560 -8.55 14.31 -26.55
CA LEU A 560 -9.94 14.44 -26.05
C LEU A 560 -10.86 15.27 -26.98
N ASP A 561 -10.27 16.15 -27.81
CA ASP A 561 -11.00 17.09 -28.68
C ASP A 561 -10.95 16.73 -30.18
N GLN A 562 -10.66 15.47 -30.53
CA GLN A 562 -10.55 15.03 -31.94
C GLN A 562 -11.42 13.79 -32.21
N PHE A 563 -11.94 13.70 -33.43
CA PHE A 563 -12.56 12.49 -33.95
C PHE A 563 -11.48 11.41 -34.15
N ASP A 564 -11.63 10.27 -33.49
CA ASP A 564 -10.84 9.07 -33.75
C ASP A 564 -11.77 7.95 -34.24
N THR A 565 -11.29 7.16 -35.20
CA THR A 565 -11.89 5.83 -35.44
C THR A 565 -11.62 4.96 -34.20
N LEU A 566 -12.43 3.93 -33.94
CA LEU A 566 -12.00 2.89 -33.00
C LEU A 566 -10.56 2.45 -33.38
N PRO A 567 -9.65 2.22 -32.41
CA PRO A 567 -8.28 1.80 -32.70
C PRO A 567 -8.26 0.65 -33.71
N SER A 568 -7.20 0.51 -34.50
CA SER A 568 -7.09 -0.56 -35.51
C SER A 568 -7.27 -1.99 -34.95
N ILE A 569 -7.10 -2.19 -33.64
CA ILE A 569 -7.39 -3.44 -32.92
C ILE A 569 -8.89 -3.74 -32.78
N LEU A 570 -9.73 -2.70 -32.85
CA LEU A 570 -11.19 -2.68 -32.72
C LEU A 570 -11.91 -2.43 -34.06
N GLN A 571 -11.18 -2.11 -35.13
CA GLN A 571 -11.73 -2.24 -36.48
C GLN A 571 -11.95 -3.74 -36.72
N TYR A 572 -13.19 -4.19 -36.58
CA TYR A 572 -13.64 -5.59 -36.74
C TYR A 572 -13.24 -6.52 -35.59
N GLU A 573 -13.55 -6.16 -34.34
CA GLU A 573 -13.28 -7.05 -33.20
C GLU A 573 -14.42 -8.03 -32.92
N SER A 574 -14.07 -9.31 -32.81
CA SER A 574 -14.96 -10.41 -32.39
C SER A 574 -14.84 -10.62 -30.87
N VAL A 575 -15.93 -10.38 -30.15
CA VAL A 575 -16.02 -10.55 -28.70
C VAL A 575 -16.62 -11.91 -28.39
N SER A 576 -15.77 -12.87 -28.01
CA SER A 576 -16.15 -14.22 -27.56
C SER A 576 -15.90 -14.46 -26.07
N THR A 577 -15.33 -13.46 -25.39
CA THR A 577 -15.07 -13.44 -23.95
C THR A 577 -15.62 -12.17 -23.33
N LYS A 578 -15.59 -12.08 -22.00
CA LYS A 578 -16.04 -10.89 -21.28
C LYS A 578 -15.08 -9.71 -21.51
N ARG A 579 -15.62 -8.56 -21.88
CA ARG A 579 -14.89 -7.32 -22.20
C ARG A 579 -15.67 -6.08 -21.80
N THR A 580 -14.99 -5.13 -21.15
CA THR A 580 -15.53 -3.82 -20.78
C THR A 580 -14.65 -2.71 -21.35
N TYR A 581 -15.25 -1.77 -22.07
CA TYR A 581 -14.59 -0.57 -22.59
C TYR A 581 -15.14 0.66 -21.87
N ILE A 582 -14.25 1.48 -21.32
CA ILE A 582 -14.57 2.72 -20.63
C ILE A 582 -13.78 3.83 -21.31
N GLY A 583 -14.42 4.89 -21.79
CA GLY A 583 -13.70 6.00 -22.38
C GLY A 583 -14.57 7.20 -22.70
N ALA A 584 -14.14 8.40 -22.27
CA ALA A 584 -14.81 9.67 -22.51
C ALA A 584 -14.49 10.20 -23.92
N ARG A 585 -15.08 9.63 -24.98
CA ARG A 585 -14.90 10.11 -26.37
C ARG A 585 -16.07 9.83 -27.31
N HIS A 586 -16.03 10.54 -28.43
CA HIS A 586 -16.91 10.43 -29.58
C HIS A 586 -16.41 9.37 -30.58
N VAL A 587 -17.21 8.35 -30.90
CA VAL A 587 -16.89 7.25 -31.83
C VAL A 587 -17.71 7.40 -33.11
N LEU A 588 -17.03 7.56 -34.25
CA LEU A 588 -17.69 7.65 -35.56
C LEU A 588 -18.19 6.28 -36.04
N GLN A 589 -19.40 6.21 -36.60
CA GLN A 589 -19.79 5.09 -37.45
C GLN A 589 -18.85 4.99 -38.66
N LEU A 590 -18.60 3.77 -39.13
CA LEU A 590 -17.74 3.47 -40.28
C LEU A 590 -18.53 2.70 -41.33
N ASN A 591 -18.14 2.81 -42.60
CA ASN A 591 -18.73 2.06 -43.70
C ASN A 591 -18.21 0.61 -43.74
N VAL A 592 -18.54 -0.14 -42.69
CA VAL A 592 -18.16 -1.55 -42.45
C VAL A 592 -19.37 -2.31 -41.90
N ALA A 593 -19.43 -3.64 -41.95
CA ALA A 593 -20.63 -4.38 -41.50
C ALA A 593 -20.99 -4.12 -40.02
N ALA A 594 -19.97 -4.20 -39.15
CA ALA A 594 -20.01 -3.72 -37.78
C ALA A 594 -18.58 -3.45 -37.31
N GLN A 595 -18.40 -2.51 -36.38
CA GLN A 595 -17.07 -2.28 -35.82
C GLN A 595 -16.74 -3.29 -34.71
N VAL A 596 -17.73 -3.64 -33.88
CA VAL A 596 -17.62 -4.66 -32.83
C VAL A 596 -18.72 -5.70 -33.02
N ILE A 597 -18.34 -6.98 -33.07
CA ILE A 597 -19.26 -8.12 -33.17
C ILE A 597 -19.22 -8.94 -31.89
N VAL A 598 -20.33 -9.07 -31.19
CA VAL A 598 -20.45 -9.92 -30.00
C VAL A 598 -20.98 -11.29 -30.40
N ASN A 599 -20.13 -12.30 -30.18
CA ASN A 599 -20.36 -13.69 -30.54
C ASN A 599 -20.80 -14.53 -29.33
N SER A 600 -20.95 -15.85 -29.51
CA SER A 600 -21.42 -16.76 -28.45
C SER A 600 -20.56 -16.68 -27.20
N ASN A 601 -21.22 -16.57 -26.05
CA ASN A 601 -20.65 -16.39 -24.71
C ASN A 601 -19.85 -15.09 -24.54
N GLY A 602 -19.86 -14.21 -25.55
CA GLY A 602 -19.31 -12.87 -25.46
C GLY A 602 -20.12 -12.01 -24.50
N HIS A 603 -19.44 -11.19 -23.72
CA HIS A 603 -20.07 -10.23 -22.82
C HIS A 603 -19.42 -8.87 -22.99
N LEU A 604 -20.10 -7.95 -23.68
CA LEU A 604 -19.59 -6.62 -23.98
C LEU A 604 -20.21 -5.58 -23.06
N THR A 605 -19.39 -4.72 -22.46
CA THR A 605 -19.81 -3.51 -21.75
C THR A 605 -19.14 -2.29 -22.36
N LEU A 606 -19.92 -1.25 -22.66
CA LEU A 606 -19.44 0.05 -23.16
C LEU A 606 -19.88 1.15 -22.20
N ARG A 607 -18.95 1.94 -21.68
CA ARG A 607 -19.22 3.00 -20.69
C ARG A 607 -18.63 4.37 -21.06
N GLY A 608 -19.44 5.43 -20.96
CA GLY A 608 -19.00 6.84 -21.11
C GLY A 608 -18.72 7.27 -22.56
N ILE A 609 -19.18 6.49 -23.54
CA ILE A 609 -18.87 6.67 -24.98
C ILE A 609 -20.02 7.40 -25.67
N THR A 610 -19.73 8.34 -26.57
CA THR A 610 -20.76 8.94 -27.44
C THR A 610 -20.59 8.45 -28.87
N PHE A 611 -21.59 7.82 -29.47
CA PHE A 611 -21.54 7.46 -30.89
C PHE A 611 -21.97 8.62 -31.79
N ILE A 612 -21.26 8.83 -32.89
CA ILE A 612 -21.54 9.86 -33.89
C ILE A 612 -21.85 9.20 -35.24
N GLN A 613 -22.97 9.57 -35.84
CA GLN A 613 -23.42 9.02 -37.12
C GLN A 613 -22.53 9.46 -38.28
N GLN A 614 -22.29 8.54 -39.23
CA GLN A 614 -21.74 8.87 -40.56
C GLN A 614 -22.74 8.54 -41.67
N ALA A 615 -22.58 9.23 -42.80
CA ALA A 615 -23.45 9.15 -43.96
C ALA A 615 -23.74 7.74 -44.45
N THR A 616 -22.65 7.01 -44.64
CA THR A 616 -22.59 5.64 -45.14
C THR A 616 -22.16 4.68 -44.03
N GLY A 617 -22.24 5.11 -42.78
CA GLY A 617 -21.85 4.31 -41.63
C GLY A 617 -22.88 3.24 -41.31
N SER A 618 -22.43 2.03 -40.97
CA SER A 618 -23.30 0.97 -40.44
C SER A 618 -23.28 0.97 -38.90
N SER A 619 -23.78 -0.11 -38.28
CA SER A 619 -23.77 -0.27 -36.82
C SER A 619 -22.37 -0.30 -36.23
N VAL A 620 -22.19 0.38 -35.09
CA VAL A 620 -20.96 0.33 -34.31
C VAL A 620 -20.86 -1.02 -33.59
N VAL A 621 -21.97 -1.48 -33.01
CA VAL A 621 -22.05 -2.77 -32.30
C VAL A 621 -23.05 -3.67 -32.99
N GLN A 622 -22.68 -4.93 -33.21
CA GLN A 622 -23.57 -5.98 -33.67
C GLN A 622 -23.52 -7.19 -32.73
N VAL A 623 -24.66 -7.67 -32.25
CA VAL A 623 -24.78 -8.85 -31.40
C VAL A 623 -25.53 -9.94 -32.16
N ASN A 624 -24.88 -11.08 -32.37
CA ASN A 624 -25.38 -12.13 -33.26
C ASN A 624 -25.59 -13.49 -32.57
N SER A 625 -25.59 -13.57 -31.24
CA SER A 625 -25.69 -14.84 -30.52
C SER A 625 -26.63 -14.80 -29.33
N ALA A 626 -27.48 -15.82 -29.21
CA ALA A 626 -28.44 -15.98 -28.12
C ALA A 626 -27.80 -16.13 -26.72
N SER A 627 -26.50 -16.41 -26.61
CA SER A 627 -25.77 -16.45 -25.34
C SER A 627 -24.92 -15.19 -25.07
N ALA A 628 -25.04 -14.15 -25.90
CA ALA A 628 -24.26 -12.93 -25.78
C ALA A 628 -24.90 -11.92 -24.82
N HIS A 629 -24.06 -11.17 -24.11
CA HIS A 629 -24.49 -10.09 -23.21
C HIS A 629 -23.99 -8.73 -23.71
N LEU A 630 -24.84 -7.71 -23.66
CA LEU A 630 -24.51 -6.33 -24.00
C LEU A 630 -24.94 -5.38 -22.87
N ILE A 631 -24.02 -4.53 -22.43
CA ILE A 631 -24.27 -3.47 -21.44
C ILE A 631 -23.79 -2.14 -22.02
N LEU A 632 -24.67 -1.14 -22.10
CA LEU A 632 -24.36 0.23 -22.48
C LEU A 632 -24.67 1.13 -21.29
N GLU A 633 -23.67 1.84 -20.79
CA GLU A 633 -23.79 2.69 -19.59
C GLU A 633 -23.21 4.08 -19.84
N ASP A 634 -23.96 5.15 -19.54
CA ASP A 634 -23.51 6.52 -19.83
C ASP A 634 -23.11 6.69 -21.32
N VAL A 635 -23.87 6.06 -22.22
CA VAL A 635 -23.60 6.09 -23.66
C VAL A 635 -24.45 7.16 -24.33
N GLY A 636 -23.79 8.04 -25.08
CA GLY A 636 -24.42 9.10 -25.87
C GLY A 636 -24.67 8.69 -27.33
N PHE A 637 -25.72 9.22 -27.95
CA PHE A 637 -25.96 9.10 -29.38
C PHE A 637 -26.13 10.46 -30.04
N TYR A 638 -25.31 10.74 -31.06
CA TYR A 638 -25.32 12.00 -31.79
C TYR A 638 -25.56 11.77 -33.29
N VAL A 639 -26.68 12.29 -33.79
CA VAL A 639 -27.14 12.18 -35.19
C VAL A 639 -26.76 13.48 -35.91
N ALA A 640 -26.06 13.39 -37.04
CA ALA A 640 -25.68 14.57 -37.83
C ALA A 640 -26.75 14.93 -38.88
N SER A 641 -26.69 16.16 -39.44
CA SER A 641 -27.66 16.58 -40.48
C SER A 641 -27.45 15.82 -41.80
N ARG A 642 -28.56 15.40 -42.44
CA ARG A 642 -28.56 14.59 -43.67
C ARG A 642 -27.81 15.28 -44.83
N GLY A 643 -27.87 16.60 -44.91
CA GLY A 643 -27.17 17.39 -45.93
C GLY A 643 -25.64 17.42 -45.79
N LEU A 644 -25.11 17.29 -44.57
CA LEU A 644 -23.67 17.12 -44.33
C LEU A 644 -23.18 15.70 -44.64
N ILE A 645 -24.09 14.74 -44.53
CA ILE A 645 -23.90 13.32 -44.75
C ILE A 645 -23.91 12.97 -46.25
N GLU A 646 -24.92 13.41 -46.99
CA GLU A 646 -25.10 13.05 -48.41
C GLU A 646 -24.10 13.75 -49.36
N THR A 647 -23.35 14.76 -48.90
CA THR A 647 -22.47 15.55 -49.76
C THR A 647 -20.99 15.23 -49.65
N GLU A 648 -20.50 14.41 -48.71
CA GLU A 648 -19.05 14.21 -48.47
C GLU A 648 -18.22 15.54 -48.43
N LEU A 649 -18.79 16.67 -47.96
CA LEU A 649 -18.18 18.02 -48.11
C LEU A 649 -18.08 18.51 -49.58
N GLY A 650 -19.12 18.28 -50.38
CA GLY A 650 -19.11 18.47 -51.83
C GLY A 650 -19.79 19.72 -52.40
N ASN A 651 -20.51 20.53 -51.61
CA ASN A 651 -21.07 21.80 -52.11
C ASN A 651 -21.13 22.87 -51.01
N LEU A 652 -19.96 23.34 -50.59
CA LEU A 652 -19.85 24.56 -49.80
C LEU A 652 -20.09 25.76 -50.75
N GLU A 653 -21.29 26.34 -50.70
CA GLU A 653 -21.67 27.49 -51.54
C GLU A 653 -20.71 28.68 -51.32
N ASN A 654 -20.24 28.86 -50.09
CA ASN A 654 -19.39 29.98 -49.69
C ASN A 654 -17.90 29.75 -50.00
N SER A 655 -17.21 30.77 -50.54
CA SER A 655 -15.81 30.65 -50.96
C SER A 655 -14.83 30.54 -49.79
N GLN A 656 -15.22 31.07 -48.62
CA GLN A 656 -14.41 31.03 -47.42
C GLN A 656 -14.38 29.61 -46.82
N ASP A 657 -15.53 28.95 -46.76
CA ASP A 657 -15.66 27.57 -46.29
C ASP A 657 -14.89 26.60 -47.19
N ARG A 658 -14.87 26.84 -48.51
CA ARG A 658 -14.00 26.09 -49.46
C ARG A 658 -12.50 26.30 -49.20
N LYS A 659 -12.08 27.52 -48.84
CA LYS A 659 -10.69 27.83 -48.48
C LYS A 659 -10.29 27.20 -47.15
N ASP A 660 -11.21 27.11 -46.20
CA ASP A 660 -10.92 26.50 -44.90
C ASP A 660 -10.99 24.97 -44.96
N TYR A 661 -11.83 24.40 -45.82
CA TYR A 661 -11.84 22.97 -46.16
C TYR A 661 -10.60 22.51 -46.94
N SER A 662 -10.14 23.29 -47.92
CA SER A 662 -8.91 22.96 -48.67
C SER A 662 -7.63 23.03 -47.81
N LYS A 663 -7.66 23.76 -46.69
CA LYS A 663 -6.62 23.67 -45.65
C LYS A 663 -6.70 22.38 -44.82
N LEU A 664 -7.89 21.79 -44.66
CA LEU A 664 -8.14 20.54 -43.93
C LEU A 664 -7.79 19.29 -44.78
N LYS A 665 -8.01 19.32 -46.10
CA LYS A 665 -7.73 18.17 -47.00
C LYS A 665 -6.23 17.94 -47.30
N ASN A 666 -5.41 18.98 -47.15
CA ASN A 666 -4.00 18.96 -47.54
C ASN A 666 -3.01 18.71 -46.38
N LYS A 667 -3.51 18.30 -45.22
CA LYS A 667 -2.68 17.84 -44.10
C LYS A 667 -3.33 16.63 -43.46
N ASP A 668 -2.52 15.63 -43.11
CA ASP A 668 -2.86 14.48 -42.26
C ASP A 668 -3.23 14.92 -40.81
N SER A 669 -4.00 15.99 -40.63
CA SER A 669 -4.22 16.65 -39.36
C SER A 669 -5.70 16.83 -39.03
N LYS A 670 -6.15 16.05 -38.05
CA LYS A 670 -6.91 16.47 -36.85
C LYS A 670 -8.00 17.53 -37.07
N ILE A 671 -9.27 17.09 -37.10
CA ILE A 671 -10.46 17.96 -37.10
C ILE A 671 -10.80 18.34 -35.64
N ASN A 672 -11.02 19.63 -35.37
CA ASN A 672 -11.41 20.18 -34.06
C ASN A 672 -12.92 19.98 -33.79
N PHE A 673 -13.27 19.36 -32.65
CA PHE A 673 -14.64 19.03 -32.22
C PHE A 673 -15.57 20.25 -32.10
N ASP A 674 -15.09 21.34 -31.48
CA ASP A 674 -15.86 22.56 -31.23
C ASP A 674 -16.20 23.30 -32.54
N TYR A 675 -15.30 23.20 -33.53
CA TYR A 675 -15.54 23.72 -34.87
C TYR A 675 -16.55 22.86 -35.65
N PHE A 676 -16.49 21.53 -35.53
CA PHE A 676 -17.45 20.62 -36.18
C PHE A 676 -18.87 20.80 -35.62
N LEU A 677 -19.03 20.89 -34.30
CA LEU A 677 -20.34 21.18 -33.67
C LEU A 677 -20.90 22.54 -34.11
N ARG A 678 -20.08 23.60 -34.12
CA ARG A 678 -20.50 24.93 -34.62
C ARG A 678 -20.81 24.95 -36.12
N SER A 679 -20.22 24.04 -36.90
CA SER A 679 -20.50 23.87 -38.33
C SER A 679 -21.84 23.13 -38.54
N LEU A 680 -22.16 22.18 -37.66
CA LEU A 680 -23.43 21.47 -37.62
C LEU A 680 -24.59 22.39 -37.20
N GLU A 681 -24.42 23.19 -36.15
CA GLU A 681 -25.42 24.15 -35.64
C GLU A 681 -25.87 25.19 -36.69
N LYS A 682 -25.04 25.48 -37.70
CA LYS A 682 -25.32 26.50 -38.74
C LYS A 682 -26.08 25.98 -39.96
N THR A 683 -26.32 24.68 -40.06
CA THR A 683 -27.01 24.08 -41.23
C THR A 683 -28.47 23.76 -40.89
N LYS A 684 -29.40 24.24 -41.74
CA LYS A 684 -30.85 24.16 -41.50
C LYS A 684 -31.33 22.72 -41.26
N SER A 685 -31.94 22.51 -40.11
CA SER A 685 -33.08 21.62 -39.78
C SER A 685 -33.44 20.51 -40.79
N SER A 686 -32.65 19.44 -40.82
CA SER A 686 -33.12 18.07 -41.11
C SER A 686 -31.99 17.08 -40.79
N GLN A 687 -32.05 16.49 -39.59
CA GLN A 687 -31.20 15.35 -39.22
C GLN A 687 -31.94 14.06 -39.55
N ALA A 688 -31.24 13.06 -40.10
CA ALA A 688 -31.85 11.79 -40.47
C ALA A 688 -30.92 10.65 -40.08
N LEU A 689 -31.39 9.77 -39.20
CA LEU A 689 -30.68 8.53 -38.90
C LEU A 689 -30.70 7.64 -40.14
N SER A 690 -29.52 7.18 -40.59
CA SER A 690 -29.35 6.34 -41.78
C SER A 690 -29.22 4.86 -41.44
N ASN A 691 -28.67 4.52 -40.26
CA ASN A 691 -28.53 3.15 -39.77
C ASN A 691 -28.52 3.12 -38.23
N PRO A 692 -28.98 2.03 -37.59
CA PRO A 692 -28.86 1.85 -36.15
C PRO A 692 -27.40 1.83 -35.71
N PHE A 693 -27.08 2.47 -34.59
CA PHE A 693 -25.75 2.42 -33.96
C PHE A 693 -25.46 1.06 -33.34
N VAL A 694 -26.50 0.40 -32.82
CA VAL A 694 -26.40 -0.90 -32.17
C VAL A 694 -27.43 -1.82 -32.79
N LYS A 695 -27.01 -2.99 -33.26
CA LYS A 695 -27.88 -4.00 -33.83
C LYS A 695 -27.79 -5.31 -33.05
N VAL A 696 -28.91 -5.81 -32.55
CA VAL A 696 -29.01 -7.06 -31.79
C VAL A 696 -29.90 -8.03 -32.56
N GLY A 697 -29.28 -8.95 -33.29
CA GLY A 697 -29.97 -10.01 -34.02
C GLY A 697 -30.39 -11.18 -33.10
N SER A 698 -29.65 -11.45 -32.03
CA SER A 698 -30.06 -12.30 -30.90
C SER A 698 -29.13 -12.06 -29.71
N GLY A 699 -29.63 -12.21 -28.48
CA GLY A 699 -28.85 -11.95 -27.26
C GLY A 699 -29.42 -12.68 -26.04
N TYR A 700 -28.58 -12.92 -25.04
CA TYR A 700 -29.03 -13.36 -23.72
C TYR A 700 -29.56 -12.17 -22.92
N SER A 701 -28.75 -11.12 -22.77
CA SER A 701 -29.16 -9.90 -22.06
C SER A 701 -28.71 -8.61 -22.73
N ILE A 702 -29.58 -7.59 -22.67
CA ILE A 702 -29.23 -6.20 -22.94
C ILE A 702 -29.51 -5.33 -21.71
N THR A 703 -28.57 -4.46 -21.35
CA THR A 703 -28.73 -3.48 -20.28
C THR A 703 -28.36 -2.10 -20.80
N LEU A 704 -29.29 -1.15 -20.66
CA LEU A 704 -29.13 0.25 -21.03
C LEU A 704 -29.25 1.08 -19.76
N GLN A 705 -28.21 1.85 -19.43
CA GLN A 705 -28.18 2.64 -18.21
C GLN A 705 -27.64 4.05 -18.50
N SER A 706 -28.30 5.11 -18.02
CA SER A 706 -27.82 6.49 -18.20
C SER A 706 -27.59 6.87 -19.67
N ILE A 707 -28.47 6.40 -20.57
CA ILE A 707 -28.33 6.65 -22.01
C ILE A 707 -28.69 8.11 -22.29
N LYS A 708 -27.82 8.79 -23.07
CA LYS A 708 -27.97 10.20 -23.44
C LYS A 708 -28.31 10.32 -24.91
N PHE A 709 -29.33 11.11 -25.21
CA PHE A 709 -29.74 11.39 -26.58
C PHE A 709 -29.45 12.86 -26.93
N GLY A 710 -28.98 13.12 -28.15
CA GLY A 710 -28.96 14.48 -28.71
C GLY A 710 -30.29 14.83 -29.40
N ASP A 711 -30.49 16.09 -29.77
CA ASP A 711 -31.66 16.51 -30.57
C ASP A 711 -31.57 15.99 -32.02
N TRP A 712 -32.57 15.23 -32.49
CA TRP A 712 -32.73 14.86 -33.91
C TRP A 712 -34.20 14.80 -34.35
N ILE A 713 -34.44 14.78 -35.67
CA ILE A 713 -35.79 14.66 -36.27
C ILE A 713 -35.92 13.28 -36.89
N VAL A 714 -37.01 12.56 -36.59
CA VAL A 714 -37.31 11.28 -37.23
C VAL A 714 -37.89 11.54 -38.62
N ILE A 715 -37.17 11.13 -39.67
CA ILE A 715 -37.64 11.24 -41.07
C ILE A 715 -38.00 9.86 -41.65
N GLU A 716 -37.46 8.78 -41.07
CA GLU A 716 -37.72 7.39 -41.42
C GLU A 716 -37.77 6.54 -40.13
N ASP A 717 -38.51 5.42 -40.12
CA ASP A 717 -38.69 4.52 -38.96
C ASP A 717 -37.44 3.65 -38.68
N ILE A 718 -36.27 4.29 -38.53
CA ILE A 718 -35.02 3.62 -38.19
C ILE A 718 -34.71 3.84 -36.70
N PRO A 719 -34.53 2.78 -35.88
CA PRO A 719 -34.21 2.93 -34.47
C PRO A 719 -32.71 3.19 -34.26
N LEU A 720 -32.33 3.91 -33.18
CA LEU A 720 -30.93 4.05 -32.76
C LEU A 720 -30.31 2.71 -32.34
N ILE A 721 -31.11 1.90 -31.66
CA ILE A 721 -30.77 0.55 -31.19
C ILE A 721 -31.81 -0.39 -31.81
N ASP A 722 -31.39 -1.18 -32.80
CA ASP A 722 -32.24 -2.16 -33.49
C ASP A 722 -32.13 -3.52 -32.80
N ILE A 723 -33.16 -3.93 -32.07
CA ILE A 723 -33.27 -5.27 -31.47
C ILE A 723 -34.26 -6.08 -32.30
N SER A 724 -33.75 -6.79 -33.30
CA SER A 724 -34.56 -7.49 -34.31
C SER A 724 -34.77 -8.97 -34.05
N GLY A 725 -34.11 -9.57 -33.06
CA GLY A 725 -34.36 -10.96 -32.66
C GLY A 725 -34.41 -11.19 -31.14
N PRO A 726 -34.53 -12.45 -30.70
CA PRO A 726 -34.90 -12.78 -29.32
C PRO A 726 -33.81 -12.34 -28.33
N VAL A 727 -34.27 -11.69 -27.24
CA VAL A 727 -33.46 -11.33 -26.07
C VAL A 727 -34.13 -11.87 -24.82
N GLN A 728 -33.39 -12.61 -23.98
CA GLN A 728 -33.97 -13.26 -22.80
C GLN A 728 -34.20 -12.29 -21.64
N TYR A 729 -33.31 -11.31 -21.46
CA TYR A 729 -33.40 -10.29 -20.41
C TYR A 729 -33.09 -8.90 -20.98
N ALA A 730 -33.94 -7.92 -20.70
CA ALA A 730 -33.70 -6.52 -21.04
C ALA A 730 -33.90 -5.64 -19.80
N SER A 731 -32.92 -4.81 -19.48
CA SER A 731 -33.05 -3.75 -18.47
C SER A 731 -32.76 -2.39 -19.10
N ILE A 732 -33.57 -1.40 -18.75
CA ILE A 732 -33.46 -0.02 -19.21
C ILE A 732 -33.66 0.88 -18.00
N GLU A 733 -32.64 1.64 -17.64
CA GLU A 733 -32.61 2.49 -16.45
C GLU A 733 -32.04 3.87 -16.79
N ASN A 734 -32.63 4.93 -16.22
CA ASN A 734 -32.14 6.32 -16.35
C ASN A 734 -31.88 6.75 -17.81
N ILE A 735 -32.92 6.88 -18.62
CA ILE A 735 -32.79 7.51 -19.94
C ILE A 735 -32.89 9.03 -19.75
N ASP A 736 -31.85 9.76 -20.12
CA ASP A 736 -31.82 11.22 -20.15
C ASP A 736 -31.99 11.69 -21.61
N VAL A 737 -33.07 12.45 -21.87
CA VAL A 737 -33.39 13.06 -23.17
C VAL A 737 -32.89 14.50 -23.20
#